data_AF-A0A7S4RZZ5-F1
#
_entry.id   AF-A0A7S4RZZ5-F1
#
_cell.length_a   1.000
_cell.length_b   1.000
_cell.length_c   1.000
_cell.angle_alpha   90.00
_cell.angle_beta   90.00
_cell.angle_gamma   90.00
#
_symmetry.space_group_name_H-M   'P 1'
#
loop_
_entity.id
_entity.type
_entity.pdbx_description
1 polymer ?
#
loop_
_entity_poly.entity_id
_entity_poly.type
_entity_poly.pdbx_seq_one_letter_code
_entity_poly.pdbx_strand_id
1 'polypeptide(L)'
;MKRQYQEQNEQLRMTSLPLLQNDRQENGSIPHQNHRKWTSSKRTRTLLLIPALALITFTTFHDVLQDLQAKISRTLCAKTPYISIPDAQSMTVITPYDGVEDERAPSHIEMCRAFLARKDSPEQFMEKTIIMEDDDVCRNWDAPHYFLMRIFASSLVGMVSSSDNLEYRHNCQYTRVTGLDDGRSNYNFDTTTVQQILAQADLLFDSGGEGLPTVTKEVVGSLCRGCLVHYDASKRPRPDANMYSRMTHECLLYPGVDTLDALKTAVQLSDDEATSSMIPLNAMLPIITKVLRHAALDWSHKTVDSGSVTPQKEHESGVVIYIDESSTMMSAPIFAKYVNTGATSISVLASPACARTPNAVCYKEATKLAAFLDNFFPAAVVSVNVVASTATAYSRMIRAKDLLCHPGSVSCLFPALVKDEKTYAIVGVSPLREGTYGWFDQLKTEESRTEVVELQAEETVLNFDIGYDDSTGVTGNRFKFNNFGHYNPLNSLPTLGSNEYGTWAGSNGQVVTGHHITGGAFGTRKDCTQIRGKMGSWDRNDYDLDWDYDALVENGGTPDLHGKASLGMDSLVGSRVSSFNAGSAASGKYAWNEDAFQDCKFDMLNLDGLCDIVHKMDLSRIFFVGDKLQSDMVSSFWNLLQENQRDYMTESMMQNDPNDVWSRTLNCLKHGKHFDLAFTRNDRLSPMSSSGMFPPNMGYAPSGIQCNPWENYYASSPGRTLVVASPGTTAYDGERRMDAFQSDFDGFTKTLQSFSNRPDDIVLVRTAAPTFGHCDLPITESDMVQFNAYASRAVSDYERERRQYQKQHPPIHLLDVAPMTFAHPHGRYQQEMGGGSCMESKEASSNLLDWWNHMLYNHLIDMSMMEHDG
;
A
#
# COMPACT_ATOMS: atom_id res chain seq x y z
N MET A 1 -47.03 -41.94 1.98
CA MET A 1 -45.86 -41.07 1.70
C MET A 1 -44.54 -41.83 1.60
N LYS A 2 -44.03 -42.55 2.61
CA LYS A 2 -42.78 -43.36 2.45
C LYS A 2 -42.87 -44.46 1.37
N ARG A 3 -44.06 -45.02 1.15
CA ARG A 3 -44.36 -45.96 0.05
C ARG A 3 -44.42 -45.30 -1.34
N GLN A 4 -44.93 -44.07 -1.40
CA GLN A 4 -45.10 -43.32 -2.65
C GLN A 4 -43.74 -42.80 -3.18
N TYR A 5 -42.80 -42.56 -2.26
CA TYR A 5 -41.39 -42.24 -2.57
C TYR A 5 -40.59 -43.47 -3.02
N GLN A 6 -40.95 -44.68 -2.57
CA GLN A 6 -40.33 -45.94 -3.04
C GLN A 6 -40.84 -46.33 -4.44
N GLU A 7 -42.12 -46.12 -4.74
CA GLU A 7 -42.69 -46.41 -6.07
C GLU A 7 -42.16 -45.48 -7.18
N GLN A 8 -41.80 -44.23 -6.86
CA GLN A 8 -41.18 -43.31 -7.84
C GLN A 8 -39.71 -43.64 -8.14
N ASN A 9 -38.96 -44.20 -7.18
CA ASN A 9 -37.55 -44.54 -7.39
C ASN A 9 -37.34 -45.88 -8.13
N GLU A 10 -38.32 -46.78 -8.14
CA GLU A 10 -38.28 -47.99 -8.97
C GLU A 10 -38.62 -47.72 -10.44
N GLN A 11 -39.39 -46.68 -10.75
CA GLN A 11 -39.69 -46.28 -12.14
C GLN A 11 -38.51 -45.63 -12.87
N LEU A 12 -37.52 -45.09 -12.15
CA LEU A 12 -36.34 -44.43 -12.74
C LEU A 12 -35.18 -45.39 -13.05
N ARG A 13 -35.28 -46.68 -12.71
CA ARG A 13 -34.20 -47.66 -12.89
C ARG A 13 -34.33 -48.60 -14.09
N MET A 14 -35.38 -48.49 -14.90
CA MET A 14 -35.53 -49.33 -16.08
C MET A 14 -35.98 -48.52 -17.29
N THR A 15 -35.01 -48.06 -18.10
CA THR A 15 -35.10 -48.15 -19.58
C THR A 15 -33.79 -47.68 -20.25
N SER A 16 -33.00 -48.65 -20.72
CA SER A 16 -32.20 -48.55 -21.93
C SER A 16 -32.79 -49.54 -22.95
N LEU A 17 -33.12 -49.05 -24.14
CA LEU A 17 -33.66 -49.72 -25.35
C LEU A 17 -32.89 -51.00 -25.78
N PRO A 18 -33.38 -51.89 -26.69
CA PRO A 18 -34.14 -51.53 -27.92
C PRO A 18 -35.19 -52.49 -28.54
N LEU A 19 -35.97 -51.90 -29.48
CA LEU A 19 -36.51 -52.38 -30.79
C LEU A 19 -37.25 -53.74 -30.92
N LEU A 20 -38.52 -53.70 -31.37
CA LEU A 20 -39.00 -54.14 -32.71
C LEU A 20 -40.55 -54.21 -32.84
N GLN A 21 -41.04 -53.63 -33.95
CA GLN A 21 -42.14 -54.04 -34.84
C GLN A 21 -43.60 -54.31 -34.41
N ASN A 22 -44.48 -53.70 -35.23
CA ASN A 22 -45.70 -54.22 -35.87
C ASN A 22 -47.10 -53.99 -35.26
N ASP A 23 -47.84 -53.16 -36.02
CA ASP A 23 -49.13 -53.40 -36.68
C ASP A 23 -50.49 -53.44 -35.95
N ARG A 24 -51.45 -52.86 -36.71
CA ARG A 24 -52.94 -52.98 -36.73
C ARG A 24 -53.76 -52.07 -35.79
N GLN A 25 -54.54 -51.14 -36.38
CA GLN A 25 -55.96 -51.30 -36.83
C GLN A 25 -56.89 -51.60 -35.63
N GLU A 26 -57.96 -50.86 -35.34
CA GLU A 26 -59.08 -50.49 -36.20
C GLU A 26 -60.05 -49.51 -35.49
N ASN A 27 -60.65 -48.62 -36.27
CA ASN A 27 -62.06 -48.16 -36.28
C ASN A 27 -62.93 -48.08 -35.01
N GLY A 28 -63.69 -46.98 -34.88
CA GLY A 28 -64.94 -46.99 -34.12
C GLY A 28 -65.56 -45.62 -33.80
N SER A 29 -66.44 -45.16 -34.68
CA SER A 29 -67.10 -43.85 -34.73
C SER A 29 -68.53 -43.81 -34.13
N ILE A 30 -68.80 -42.82 -33.23
CA ILE A 30 -70.01 -41.94 -33.07
C ILE A 30 -71.39 -42.64 -32.77
N PRO A 31 -72.56 -41.99 -32.50
CA PRO A 31 -73.00 -40.77 -31.74
C PRO A 31 -74.15 -41.03 -30.70
N HIS A 32 -74.47 -40.05 -29.82
CA HIS A 32 -75.78 -39.31 -29.82
C HIS A 32 -76.05 -38.47 -28.55
N GLN A 33 -76.21 -37.16 -28.78
CA GLN A 33 -77.25 -36.20 -28.34
C GLN A 33 -78.00 -36.29 -26.98
N ASN A 34 -77.92 -35.14 -26.29
CA ASN A 34 -79.00 -34.22 -25.85
C ASN A 34 -79.74 -34.33 -24.49
N HIS A 35 -79.69 -33.15 -23.82
CA HIS A 35 -80.71 -32.45 -22.99
C HIS A 35 -81.14 -32.99 -21.61
N ARG A 36 -80.85 -32.22 -20.54
CA ARG A 36 -81.81 -31.33 -19.84
C ARG A 36 -81.19 -30.59 -18.63
N LYS A 37 -81.59 -29.33 -18.47
CA LYS A 37 -81.43 -28.47 -17.28
C LYS A 37 -82.41 -28.91 -16.18
N TRP A 38 -82.03 -28.89 -14.89
CA TRP A 38 -82.55 -27.98 -13.84
C TRP A 38 -82.00 -28.27 -12.42
N THR A 39 -81.62 -27.17 -11.75
CA THR A 39 -81.72 -26.83 -10.30
C THR A 39 -81.04 -27.63 -9.17
N SER A 40 -80.17 -26.89 -8.48
CA SER A 40 -80.06 -26.70 -7.02
C SER A 40 -79.80 -27.92 -6.12
N SER A 41 -78.62 -27.93 -5.49
CA SER A 41 -78.50 -28.26 -4.07
C SER A 41 -77.17 -27.74 -3.51
N LYS A 42 -77.26 -26.82 -2.54
CA LYS A 42 -76.17 -26.41 -1.66
C LYS A 42 -75.87 -27.56 -0.70
N ARG A 43 -74.61 -28.03 -0.66
CA ARG A 43 -73.86 -28.58 0.50
C ARG A 43 -72.95 -29.72 0.05
N THR A 44 -71.69 -29.42 -0.25
CA THR A 44 -70.50 -30.28 -0.02
C THR A 44 -69.24 -29.61 -0.59
N ARG A 45 -68.73 -28.58 0.08
CA ARG A 45 -67.40 -28.01 -0.21
C ARG A 45 -66.58 -27.70 1.06
N THR A 46 -66.87 -28.37 2.17
CA THR A 46 -66.20 -28.11 3.47
C THR A 46 -65.17 -29.18 3.85
N LEU A 47 -65.00 -30.26 3.07
CA LEU A 47 -64.11 -31.38 3.45
C LEU A 47 -62.76 -31.46 2.72
N LEU A 48 -62.49 -30.59 1.74
CA LEU A 48 -61.20 -30.53 1.02
C LEU A 48 -60.33 -29.31 1.38
N LEU A 49 -60.85 -28.37 2.16
CA LEU A 49 -60.08 -27.21 2.62
C LEU A 49 -59.18 -27.55 3.82
N ILE A 50 -59.56 -28.53 4.65
CA ILE A 50 -58.84 -28.87 5.87
C ILE A 50 -57.44 -29.48 5.59
N PRO A 51 -57.25 -30.40 4.63
CA PRO A 51 -55.92 -30.95 4.34
C PRO A 51 -54.98 -29.94 3.68
N ALA A 52 -55.50 -29.07 2.81
CA ALA A 52 -54.71 -28.04 2.13
C ALA A 52 -54.31 -26.90 3.09
N LEU A 53 -55.21 -26.44 3.96
CA LEU A 53 -54.84 -25.53 5.05
C LEU A 53 -53.86 -26.18 6.01
N ALA A 54 -54.04 -27.45 6.37
CA ALA A 54 -53.09 -28.17 7.22
C ALA A 54 -51.70 -28.24 6.59
N LEU A 55 -51.59 -28.52 5.28
CA LEU A 55 -50.30 -28.58 4.58
C LEU A 55 -49.61 -27.21 4.52
N ILE A 56 -50.36 -26.15 4.19
CA ILE A 56 -49.85 -24.78 4.15
C ILE A 56 -49.42 -24.33 5.56
N THR A 57 -50.21 -24.63 6.58
CA THR A 57 -49.81 -24.34 7.97
C THR A 57 -48.59 -25.15 8.39
N PHE A 58 -48.42 -26.38 7.90
CA PHE A 58 -47.28 -27.23 8.26
C PHE A 58 -45.98 -26.74 7.61
N THR A 59 -46.01 -26.28 6.35
CA THR A 59 -44.82 -25.71 5.70
C THR A 59 -44.46 -24.36 6.33
N THR A 60 -45.42 -23.46 6.55
CA THR A 60 -45.14 -22.19 7.22
C THR A 60 -44.70 -22.38 8.67
N PHE A 61 -45.26 -23.37 9.37
CA PHE A 61 -44.86 -23.69 10.74
C PHE A 61 -43.50 -24.37 10.80
N HIS A 62 -43.13 -25.16 9.78
CA HIS A 62 -41.78 -25.73 9.67
C HIS A 62 -40.73 -24.65 9.42
N ASP A 63 -41.00 -23.69 8.53
CA ASP A 63 -40.10 -22.56 8.27
C ASP A 63 -39.97 -21.67 9.51
N VAL A 64 -41.07 -21.39 10.22
CA VAL A 64 -41.06 -20.64 11.49
C VAL A 64 -40.32 -21.41 12.59
N LEU A 65 -40.49 -22.74 12.69
CA LEU A 65 -39.76 -23.56 13.65
C LEU A 65 -38.27 -23.64 13.34
N GLN A 66 -37.88 -23.76 12.07
CA GLN A 66 -36.47 -23.71 11.66
C GLN A 66 -35.86 -22.34 11.97
N ASP A 67 -36.57 -21.25 11.69
CA ASP A 67 -36.12 -19.90 12.03
C ASP A 67 -36.04 -19.70 13.56
N LEU A 68 -37.03 -20.18 14.33
CA LEU A 68 -37.04 -20.10 15.79
C LEU A 68 -35.94 -20.96 16.42
N GLN A 69 -35.74 -22.19 15.95
CA GLN A 69 -34.70 -23.09 16.43
C GLN A 69 -33.31 -22.55 16.09
N ALA A 70 -33.14 -21.98 14.89
CA ALA A 70 -31.94 -21.26 14.51
C ALA A 70 -31.71 -20.03 15.40
N LYS A 71 -32.75 -19.24 15.70
CA LYS A 71 -32.67 -18.09 16.63
C LYS A 71 -32.28 -18.52 18.05
N ILE A 72 -32.95 -19.51 18.62
CA ILE A 72 -32.69 -20.02 19.99
C ILE A 72 -31.29 -20.62 20.09
N SER A 73 -30.88 -21.47 19.14
CA SER A 73 -29.53 -22.05 19.15
C SER A 73 -28.44 -21.00 18.95
N ARG A 74 -28.74 -19.88 18.28
CA ARG A 74 -27.82 -18.75 18.11
C ARG A 74 -27.69 -17.90 19.37
N THR A 75 -28.79 -17.67 20.09
CA THR A 75 -28.76 -16.87 21.33
C THR A 75 -28.05 -17.60 22.48
N LEU A 76 -28.16 -18.94 22.53
CA LEU A 76 -27.57 -19.73 23.61
C LEU A 76 -26.11 -20.16 23.35
N CYS A 77 -25.64 -20.09 22.10
CA CYS A 77 -24.29 -20.50 21.69
C CYS A 77 -23.64 -19.44 20.79
N ALA A 78 -23.77 -18.16 21.12
CA ALA A 78 -23.15 -17.09 20.35
C ALA A 78 -21.62 -17.21 20.41
N LYS A 79 -21.04 -17.80 19.37
CA LYS A 79 -19.59 -17.87 19.20
C LYS A 79 -19.05 -16.45 19.01
N THR A 80 -17.93 -16.13 19.68
CA THR A 80 -17.26 -14.85 19.47
C THR A 80 -16.71 -14.77 18.04
N PRO A 81 -16.84 -13.65 17.32
CA PRO A 81 -16.20 -13.46 16.03
C PRO A 81 -14.69 -13.14 16.16
N TYR A 82 -14.23 -12.88 17.39
CA TYR A 82 -12.84 -12.58 17.70
C TYR A 82 -12.08 -13.85 18.10
N ILE A 83 -10.85 -13.93 17.63
CA ILE A 83 -9.97 -15.08 17.85
C ILE A 83 -8.65 -14.65 18.46
N SER A 84 -8.01 -15.57 19.19
CA SER A 84 -6.63 -15.39 19.61
C SER A 84 -5.66 -15.67 18.45
N ILE A 85 -4.37 -15.28 18.60
CA ILE A 85 -3.34 -15.62 17.60
C ILE A 85 -3.20 -17.14 17.43
N PRO A 86 -3.15 -17.97 18.50
CA PRO A 86 -3.14 -19.43 18.34
C PRO A 86 -4.36 -19.98 17.59
N ASP A 87 -5.54 -19.42 17.87
CA ASP A 87 -6.76 -19.81 17.15
C ASP A 87 -6.62 -19.49 15.65
N ALA A 88 -6.12 -18.30 15.30
CA ALA A 88 -5.87 -17.90 13.92
C ALA A 88 -4.85 -18.83 13.22
N GLN A 89 -3.77 -19.19 13.90
CA GLN A 89 -2.77 -20.14 13.39
C GLN A 89 -3.33 -21.56 13.20
N SER A 90 -4.35 -21.93 13.99
CA SER A 90 -5.06 -23.21 13.86
C SER A 90 -6.16 -23.21 12.79
N MET A 91 -6.51 -22.03 12.25
CA MET A 91 -7.47 -21.95 11.15
C MET A 91 -6.88 -22.61 9.93
N THR A 92 -7.56 -23.64 9.44
CA THR A 92 -7.15 -24.27 8.20
C THR A 92 -7.29 -23.24 7.10
N VAL A 93 -6.18 -22.96 6.41
CA VAL A 93 -6.22 -22.20 5.18
C VAL A 93 -7.14 -22.96 4.25
N ILE A 94 -8.25 -22.34 3.88
CA ILE A 94 -8.89 -22.73 2.64
C ILE A 94 -7.97 -22.10 1.59
N THR A 95 -6.81 -22.74 1.36
CA THR A 95 -5.99 -22.38 0.21
C THR A 95 -6.96 -22.44 -0.96
N PRO A 96 -7.02 -21.42 -1.83
CA PRO A 96 -7.79 -21.49 -3.05
C PRO A 96 -7.21 -22.66 -3.85
N TYR A 97 -7.70 -23.86 -3.54
CA TYR A 97 -7.28 -25.18 -3.98
C TYR A 97 -5.91 -25.15 -4.69
N ASP A 98 -4.81 -24.98 -3.95
CA ASP A 98 -3.47 -24.95 -4.52
C ASP A 98 -3.09 -26.36 -5.00
N GLY A 99 -3.45 -26.70 -6.24
CA GLY A 99 -3.16 -27.98 -6.90
C GLY A 99 -4.08 -29.09 -6.37
N VAL A 100 -4.97 -29.67 -7.16
CA VAL A 100 -4.70 -30.37 -8.42
C VAL A 100 -6.05 -30.42 -9.18
N GLU A 101 -6.06 -29.98 -10.44
CA GLU A 101 -7.12 -30.32 -11.44
C GLU A 101 -8.57 -29.90 -11.16
N ASP A 102 -8.86 -28.68 -10.69
CA ASP A 102 -10.22 -28.17 -10.97
C ASP A 102 -10.25 -27.64 -12.41
N GLU A 103 -10.67 -28.50 -13.34
CA GLU A 103 -10.96 -28.15 -14.73
C GLU A 103 -12.05 -27.06 -14.84
N ARG A 104 -12.82 -26.84 -13.76
CA ARG A 104 -13.96 -25.93 -13.76
C ARG A 104 -13.54 -24.48 -13.73
N ALA A 105 -14.20 -23.69 -14.56
CA ALA A 105 -13.95 -22.27 -14.61
C ALA A 105 -14.74 -21.56 -13.50
N PRO A 106 -14.29 -20.38 -13.06
CA PRO A 106 -15.10 -19.56 -12.18
C PRO A 106 -16.51 -19.34 -12.76
N SER A 107 -17.55 -19.27 -11.93
CA SER A 107 -18.93 -19.23 -12.43
C SER A 107 -19.19 -18.05 -13.38
N HIS A 108 -18.57 -16.89 -13.20
CA HIS A 108 -18.69 -15.78 -14.16
C HIS A 108 -18.08 -16.09 -15.53
N ILE A 109 -17.01 -16.91 -15.59
CA ILE A 109 -16.41 -17.39 -16.85
C ILE A 109 -17.34 -18.41 -17.53
N GLU A 110 -17.91 -19.34 -16.77
CA GLU A 110 -18.89 -20.29 -17.31
C GLU A 110 -20.16 -19.58 -17.82
N MET A 111 -20.63 -18.59 -17.05
CA MET A 111 -21.72 -17.70 -17.43
C MET A 111 -21.39 -16.94 -18.72
N CYS A 112 -20.18 -16.40 -18.86
CA CYS A 112 -19.75 -15.73 -20.09
C CYS A 112 -19.75 -16.66 -21.31
N ARG A 113 -19.27 -17.91 -21.18
CA ARG A 113 -19.32 -18.89 -22.28
C ARG A 113 -20.77 -19.21 -22.67
N ALA A 114 -21.62 -19.49 -21.68
CA ALA A 114 -23.03 -19.80 -21.91
C ALA A 114 -23.79 -18.62 -22.51
N PHE A 115 -23.53 -17.41 -22.03
CA PHE A 115 -24.14 -16.18 -22.52
C PHE A 115 -23.78 -15.92 -23.98
N LEU A 116 -22.50 -16.00 -24.34
CA LEU A 116 -22.06 -15.81 -25.73
C LEU A 116 -22.58 -16.89 -26.67
N ALA A 117 -22.55 -18.16 -26.25
CA ALA A 117 -23.12 -19.26 -27.05
C ALA A 117 -24.62 -19.07 -27.33
N ARG A 118 -25.37 -18.61 -26.34
CA ARG A 118 -26.80 -18.28 -26.47
C ARG A 118 -27.03 -17.05 -27.36
N LYS A 119 -26.18 -16.03 -27.24
CA LYS A 119 -26.24 -14.83 -28.08
C LYS A 119 -25.97 -15.15 -29.56
N ASP A 120 -24.99 -16.01 -29.83
CA ASP A 120 -24.58 -16.38 -31.19
C ASP A 120 -25.50 -17.43 -31.83
N SER A 121 -26.26 -18.20 -31.02
CA SER A 121 -27.13 -19.29 -31.50
C SER A 121 -28.38 -19.48 -30.61
N PRO A 122 -29.31 -18.50 -30.56
CA PRO A 122 -30.43 -18.50 -29.60
C PRO A 122 -31.38 -19.70 -29.76
N GLU A 123 -31.54 -20.21 -30.99
CA GLU A 123 -32.42 -21.34 -31.29
C GLU A 123 -31.99 -22.67 -30.63
N GLN A 124 -30.70 -22.81 -30.27
CA GLN A 124 -30.16 -24.04 -29.69
C GLN A 124 -30.41 -24.17 -28.19
N PHE A 125 -30.83 -23.11 -27.51
CA PHE A 125 -30.83 -23.02 -26.03
C PHE A 125 -32.19 -22.63 -25.43
N MET A 126 -33.24 -23.36 -25.82
CA MET A 126 -34.58 -23.17 -25.28
C MET A 126 -34.71 -23.57 -23.80
N GLU A 127 -33.85 -24.47 -23.32
CA GLU A 127 -33.85 -24.90 -21.93
C GLU A 127 -33.16 -23.89 -21.01
N LYS A 128 -33.72 -23.77 -19.80
CA LYS A 128 -33.16 -22.93 -18.75
C LYS A 128 -31.89 -23.55 -18.18
N THR A 129 -30.76 -22.86 -18.32
CA THR A 129 -29.50 -23.26 -17.68
C THR A 129 -29.34 -22.48 -16.38
N ILE A 130 -29.02 -23.20 -15.30
CA ILE A 130 -28.71 -22.62 -14.00
C ILE A 130 -27.23 -22.91 -13.73
N ILE A 131 -26.43 -21.87 -13.57
CA ILE A 131 -25.04 -21.98 -13.13
C ILE A 131 -25.00 -21.64 -11.64
N MET A 132 -24.50 -22.59 -10.85
CA MET A 132 -24.35 -22.43 -9.41
C MET A 132 -22.91 -22.02 -9.08
N GLU A 133 -22.76 -21.11 -8.12
CA GLU A 133 -21.46 -20.77 -7.56
C GLU A 133 -20.91 -21.93 -6.73
N ASP A 134 -19.59 -22.01 -6.67
CA ASP A 134 -18.91 -23.01 -5.87
C ASP A 134 -19.09 -22.74 -4.37
N ASP A 135 -19.28 -23.79 -3.58
CA ASP A 135 -19.36 -23.71 -2.11
C ASP A 135 -18.09 -23.10 -1.49
N ASP A 136 -16.93 -23.26 -2.12
CA ASP A 136 -15.66 -22.71 -1.64
C ASP A 136 -15.64 -21.18 -1.70
N VAL A 137 -16.31 -20.57 -2.68
CA VAL A 137 -16.51 -19.11 -2.76
C VAL A 137 -17.26 -18.60 -1.54
N CYS A 138 -18.22 -19.39 -1.05
CA CYS A 138 -19.03 -19.05 0.11
C CYS A 138 -18.29 -19.22 1.44
N ARG A 139 -17.28 -20.09 1.51
CA ARG A 139 -16.60 -20.44 2.77
C ARG A 139 -15.26 -19.72 2.97
N ASN A 140 -14.73 -19.11 1.91
CA ASN A 140 -13.41 -18.52 1.96
C ASN A 140 -13.39 -17.16 2.66
N TRP A 141 -12.79 -17.14 3.85
CA TRP A 141 -12.59 -15.96 4.69
C TRP A 141 -11.23 -15.28 4.46
N ASP A 142 -10.31 -15.92 3.76
CA ASP A 142 -8.93 -15.45 3.53
C ASP A 142 -8.89 -14.32 2.49
N ALA A 143 -9.83 -14.34 1.55
CA ALA A 143 -9.88 -13.41 0.42
C ALA A 143 -11.30 -12.87 0.18
N PRO A 144 -11.98 -12.29 1.20
CA PRO A 144 -13.41 -12.00 1.12
C PRO A 144 -13.78 -11.04 -0.01
N HIS A 145 -12.91 -10.06 -0.29
CA HIS A 145 -13.11 -9.10 -1.37
C HIS A 145 -13.21 -9.79 -2.75
N TYR A 146 -12.23 -10.62 -3.09
CA TYR A 146 -12.16 -11.29 -4.39
C TYR A 146 -13.38 -12.19 -4.64
N PHE A 147 -13.84 -12.91 -3.61
CA PHE A 147 -15.02 -13.77 -3.73
C PHE A 147 -16.33 -12.99 -3.77
N LEU A 148 -16.42 -11.84 -3.10
CA LEU A 148 -17.54 -10.91 -3.28
C LEU A 148 -17.58 -10.36 -4.72
N MET A 149 -16.45 -9.90 -5.24
CA MET A 149 -16.36 -9.44 -6.63
C MET A 149 -16.76 -10.55 -7.60
N ARG A 150 -16.35 -11.80 -7.36
CA ARG A 150 -16.79 -12.94 -8.16
C ARG A 150 -18.31 -13.14 -8.14
N ILE A 151 -18.95 -13.06 -6.97
CA ILE A 151 -20.42 -13.15 -6.87
C ILE A 151 -21.10 -12.02 -7.64
N PHE A 152 -20.60 -10.78 -7.52
CA PHE A 152 -21.14 -9.63 -8.25
C PHE A 152 -20.93 -9.76 -9.76
N ALA A 153 -19.75 -10.20 -10.21
CA ALA A 153 -19.46 -10.43 -11.63
C ALA A 153 -20.38 -11.50 -12.22
N SER A 154 -20.57 -12.62 -11.52
CA SER A 154 -21.52 -13.68 -11.94
C SER A 154 -22.96 -13.17 -11.98
N SER A 155 -23.35 -12.33 -10.99
CA SER A 155 -24.69 -11.73 -10.92
C SER A 155 -24.94 -10.73 -12.05
N LEU A 156 -23.92 -9.96 -12.45
CA LEU A 156 -23.98 -9.05 -13.59
C LEU A 156 -24.31 -9.80 -14.89
N VAL A 157 -23.57 -10.87 -15.17
CA VAL A 157 -23.80 -11.69 -16.37
C VAL A 157 -25.18 -12.34 -16.29
N GLY A 158 -25.55 -12.89 -15.12
CA GLY A 158 -26.86 -13.52 -14.91
C GLY A 158 -28.03 -12.57 -15.08
N MET A 159 -27.88 -11.32 -14.67
CA MET A 159 -28.88 -10.28 -14.88
C MET A 159 -29.12 -10.06 -16.38
N VAL A 160 -28.05 -9.75 -17.13
CA VAL A 160 -28.21 -9.42 -18.56
C VAL A 160 -28.62 -10.63 -19.39
N SER A 161 -28.25 -11.85 -18.97
CA SER A 161 -28.57 -13.09 -19.66
C SER A 161 -29.91 -13.72 -19.24
N SER A 162 -30.62 -13.13 -18.29
CA SER A 162 -31.87 -13.70 -17.74
C SER A 162 -32.94 -13.94 -18.81
N SER A 163 -33.07 -13.00 -19.75
CA SER A 163 -33.95 -13.12 -20.92
C SER A 163 -33.51 -14.18 -21.93
N ASP A 164 -32.27 -14.65 -21.82
CA ASP A 164 -31.71 -15.73 -22.63
C ASP A 164 -31.77 -17.07 -21.90
N ASN A 165 -32.67 -17.27 -20.92
CA ASN A 165 -32.83 -18.52 -20.16
C ASN A 165 -31.56 -18.97 -19.42
N LEU A 166 -30.68 -18.04 -19.03
CA LEU A 166 -29.48 -18.31 -18.24
C LEU A 166 -29.61 -17.63 -16.86
N GLU A 167 -29.57 -18.42 -15.78
CA GLU A 167 -29.71 -17.96 -14.40
C GLU A 167 -28.45 -18.26 -13.58
N TYR A 168 -28.02 -17.30 -12.76
CA TYR A 168 -26.94 -17.48 -11.78
C TYR A 168 -27.50 -17.68 -10.36
N ARG A 169 -26.87 -18.55 -9.56
CA ARG A 169 -27.22 -18.80 -8.15
C ARG A 169 -25.97 -19.00 -7.31
N HIS A 170 -25.76 -18.23 -6.23
CA HIS A 170 -24.61 -18.45 -5.35
C HIS A 170 -24.86 -19.40 -4.17
N ASN A 171 -26.11 -19.56 -3.73
CA ASN A 171 -26.54 -20.47 -2.64
C ASN A 171 -25.73 -20.43 -1.32
N CYS A 172 -24.96 -19.37 -1.06
CA CYS A 172 -24.09 -19.30 0.14
C CYS A 172 -24.85 -19.36 1.47
N GLN A 173 -26.15 -19.01 1.48
CA GLN A 173 -27.00 -19.17 2.66
C GLN A 173 -27.22 -20.64 3.04
N TYR A 174 -27.29 -21.55 2.06
CA TYR A 174 -27.42 -22.98 2.34
C TYR A 174 -26.17 -23.50 3.04
N THR A 175 -24.99 -23.10 2.54
CA THR A 175 -23.69 -23.44 3.11
C THR A 175 -23.57 -22.97 4.56
N ARG A 176 -24.20 -21.85 4.92
CA ARG A 176 -24.29 -21.37 6.31
C ARG A 176 -25.10 -22.30 7.22
N VAL A 177 -26.19 -22.88 6.73
CA VAL A 177 -27.05 -23.79 7.51
C VAL A 177 -26.40 -25.16 7.65
N THR A 178 -25.76 -25.67 6.59
CA THR A 178 -25.16 -27.01 6.59
C THR A 178 -23.72 -27.06 7.11
N GLY A 179 -22.97 -25.96 7.01
CA GLY A 179 -21.57 -25.86 7.43
C GLY A 179 -21.37 -25.83 8.96
N LEU A 180 -22.44 -25.68 9.73
CA LEU A 180 -22.39 -25.84 11.19
C LEU A 180 -22.23 -27.32 11.61
N ASP A 181 -22.54 -28.28 10.72
CA ASP A 181 -22.56 -29.71 11.01
C ASP A 181 -21.52 -30.53 10.22
N ASP A 182 -20.67 -29.91 9.40
CA ASP A 182 -19.72 -30.63 8.53
C ASP A 182 -18.52 -31.24 9.28
N GLY A 183 -18.51 -31.19 10.62
CA GLY A 183 -17.49 -31.78 11.48
C GLY A 183 -16.10 -31.16 11.33
N ARG A 184 -15.94 -30.18 10.42
CA ARG A 184 -14.70 -29.45 10.16
C ARG A 184 -14.60 -28.18 10.99
N SER A 185 -15.71 -27.51 11.30
CA SER A 185 -15.69 -26.29 12.13
C SER A 185 -15.85 -26.57 13.64
N ASN A 186 -14.94 -27.38 14.21
CA ASN A 186 -14.78 -27.51 15.68
C ASN A 186 -14.27 -26.21 16.35
N TYR A 187 -14.30 -25.08 15.64
CA TYR A 187 -13.91 -23.78 16.16
C TYR A 187 -14.97 -23.28 17.15
N ASN A 188 -14.49 -22.77 18.29
CA ASN A 188 -15.35 -22.13 19.30
C ASN A 188 -15.70 -20.67 18.95
N PHE A 189 -15.36 -20.22 17.74
CA PHE A 189 -15.54 -18.86 17.24
C PHE A 189 -16.36 -18.85 15.94
N ASP A 190 -16.92 -17.68 15.62
CA ASP A 190 -17.70 -17.45 14.41
C ASP A 190 -16.78 -17.18 13.21
N THR A 191 -16.93 -17.97 12.16
CA THR A 191 -16.21 -17.83 10.88
C THR A 191 -17.16 -17.44 9.74
N THR A 192 -18.34 -16.91 10.05
CA THR A 192 -19.33 -16.56 9.02
C THR A 192 -18.74 -15.56 8.04
N THR A 193 -18.80 -15.89 6.76
CA THR A 193 -18.26 -15.04 5.72
C THR A 193 -19.28 -14.00 5.27
N VAL A 194 -18.81 -12.88 4.71
CA VAL A 194 -19.69 -11.86 4.14
C VAL A 194 -20.55 -12.42 2.99
N GLN A 195 -20.06 -13.40 2.25
CA GLN A 195 -20.77 -14.09 1.16
C GLN A 195 -21.97 -14.88 1.70
N GLN A 196 -21.84 -15.51 2.87
CA GLN A 196 -22.91 -16.28 3.52
C GLN A 196 -24.07 -15.43 4.05
N ILE A 197 -23.86 -14.12 4.20
CA ILE A 197 -24.89 -13.19 4.65
C ILE A 197 -25.53 -12.42 3.49
N LEU A 198 -25.03 -12.56 2.26
CA LEU A 198 -25.72 -12.10 1.07
C LEU A 198 -26.96 -12.95 0.84
N ALA A 199 -28.13 -12.31 0.72
CA ALA A 199 -29.34 -13.01 0.36
C ALA A 199 -29.40 -13.28 -1.14
N GLN A 200 -29.71 -14.53 -1.49
CA GLN A 200 -29.80 -14.96 -2.88
C GLN A 200 -30.89 -14.22 -3.65
N ALA A 201 -32.00 -13.89 -2.99
CA ALA A 201 -33.11 -13.15 -3.60
C ALA A 201 -32.81 -11.64 -3.76
N ASP A 202 -31.90 -11.07 -2.97
CA ASP A 202 -31.66 -9.62 -2.93
C ASP A 202 -30.62 -9.14 -3.94
N LEU A 203 -29.89 -10.07 -4.57
CA LEU A 203 -29.08 -9.79 -5.76
C LEU A 203 -29.92 -9.77 -7.05
N LEU A 204 -31.19 -10.17 -6.98
CA LEU A 204 -32.10 -10.08 -8.12
C LEU A 204 -32.48 -8.62 -8.33
N PHE A 205 -31.92 -8.05 -9.38
CA PHE A 205 -32.30 -6.78 -9.95
C PHE A 205 -33.81 -6.84 -10.25
N ASP A 206 -34.62 -6.03 -9.56
CA ASP A 206 -36.02 -5.85 -9.93
C ASP A 206 -36.04 -5.31 -11.36
N SER A 207 -36.19 -6.22 -12.32
CA SER A 207 -36.12 -6.02 -13.78
C SER A 207 -37.07 -4.96 -14.36
N GLY A 208 -37.84 -4.27 -13.51
CA GLY A 208 -38.73 -3.16 -13.87
C GLY A 208 -38.42 -1.83 -13.19
N GLY A 209 -37.35 -1.70 -12.40
CA GLY A 209 -36.93 -0.43 -11.82
C GLY A 209 -36.08 0.37 -12.81
N GLU A 210 -36.44 1.63 -13.09
CA GLU A 210 -35.83 2.58 -14.04
C GLU A 210 -34.34 2.96 -13.76
N GLY A 211 -33.57 2.13 -13.05
CA GLY A 211 -32.31 2.53 -12.40
C GLY A 211 -31.01 1.88 -12.88
N LEU A 212 -31.02 0.87 -13.78
CA LEU A 212 -29.79 0.36 -14.43
C LEU A 212 -29.70 0.64 -15.95
N PRO A 213 -29.95 1.88 -16.43
CA PRO A 213 -29.97 2.17 -17.86
C PRO A 213 -28.63 1.98 -18.61
N THR A 214 -27.50 1.72 -17.95
CA THR A 214 -26.17 1.82 -18.58
C THR A 214 -25.52 0.50 -19.01
N VAL A 215 -25.85 -0.66 -18.43
CA VAL A 215 -25.17 -1.93 -18.78
C VAL A 215 -25.99 -2.78 -19.72
N THR A 216 -25.70 -2.70 -21.02
CA THR A 216 -26.40 -3.45 -22.07
C THR A 216 -25.86 -4.88 -22.23
N LYS A 217 -26.65 -5.76 -22.87
CA LYS A 217 -26.19 -7.10 -23.29
C LYS A 217 -24.98 -7.03 -24.21
N GLU A 218 -24.85 -5.97 -24.99
CA GLU A 218 -23.75 -5.72 -25.92
C GLU A 218 -22.46 -5.46 -25.16
N VAL A 219 -22.51 -4.57 -24.16
CA VAL A 219 -21.37 -4.24 -23.29
C VAL A 219 -20.88 -5.49 -22.55
N VAL A 220 -21.77 -6.21 -21.86
CA VAL A 220 -21.39 -7.44 -21.14
C VAL A 220 -20.88 -8.52 -22.10
N GLY A 221 -21.44 -8.62 -23.31
CA GLY A 221 -20.96 -9.56 -24.32
C GLY A 221 -19.53 -9.25 -24.76
N SER A 222 -19.19 -7.97 -24.92
CA SER A 222 -17.83 -7.53 -25.22
C SER A 222 -16.86 -7.85 -24.07
N LEU A 223 -17.23 -7.50 -22.84
CA LEU A 223 -16.43 -7.80 -21.65
C LEU A 223 -16.23 -9.30 -21.45
N CYS A 224 -17.27 -10.12 -21.64
CA CYS A 224 -17.18 -11.56 -21.58
C CYS A 224 -16.18 -12.12 -22.59
N ARG A 225 -16.12 -11.58 -23.82
CA ARG A 225 -15.10 -12.00 -24.80
C ARG A 225 -13.69 -11.67 -24.33
N GLY A 226 -13.45 -10.45 -23.86
CA GLY A 226 -12.15 -10.06 -23.30
C GLY A 226 -11.74 -10.95 -22.12
N CYS A 227 -12.64 -11.15 -21.17
CA CYS A 227 -12.45 -12.01 -20.02
C CYS A 227 -12.09 -13.45 -20.38
N LEU A 228 -12.78 -14.03 -21.38
CA LEU A 228 -12.48 -15.39 -21.83
C LEU A 228 -11.09 -15.48 -22.45
N VAL A 229 -10.68 -14.49 -23.24
CA VAL A 229 -9.32 -14.43 -23.80
C VAL A 229 -8.27 -14.37 -22.69
N HIS A 230 -8.47 -13.52 -21.67
CA HIS A 230 -7.56 -13.44 -20.52
C HIS A 230 -7.51 -14.75 -19.73
N TYR A 231 -8.66 -15.35 -19.45
CA TYR A 231 -8.76 -16.61 -18.72
C TYR A 231 -8.11 -17.79 -19.48
N ASP A 232 -8.36 -17.91 -20.77
CA ASP A 232 -7.78 -18.99 -21.59
C ASP A 232 -6.27 -18.78 -21.78
N ALA A 233 -5.79 -17.53 -21.78
CA ALA A 233 -4.36 -17.21 -21.75
C ALA A 233 -3.70 -17.56 -20.41
N SER A 234 -4.39 -17.35 -19.28
CA SER A 234 -3.87 -17.65 -17.94
C SER A 234 -3.82 -19.16 -17.64
N LYS A 235 -4.62 -19.98 -18.35
CA LYS A 235 -4.56 -21.45 -18.26
C LYS A 235 -3.25 -22.06 -18.78
N ARG A 236 -2.45 -21.30 -19.55
CA ARG A 236 -1.16 -21.79 -20.05
C ARG A 236 -0.19 -21.92 -18.86
N PRO A 237 0.56 -23.03 -18.73
CA PRO A 237 1.44 -23.27 -17.59
C PRO A 237 2.52 -22.19 -17.54
N ARG A 238 2.29 -21.17 -16.71
CA ARG A 238 3.29 -20.19 -16.30
C ARG A 238 3.58 -20.42 -14.82
N PRO A 239 4.85 -20.29 -14.39
CA PRO A 239 5.21 -20.40 -12.98
C PRO A 239 4.45 -19.42 -12.06
N ASP A 240 3.83 -18.38 -12.63
CA ASP A 240 3.12 -17.32 -11.89
C ASP A 240 1.58 -17.39 -12.05
N ALA A 241 1.04 -18.46 -12.64
CA ALA A 241 -0.38 -18.58 -13.02
C ALA A 241 -1.37 -18.49 -11.85
N ASN A 242 -0.93 -18.76 -10.61
CA ASN A 242 -1.79 -18.77 -9.43
C ASN A 242 -2.33 -17.38 -9.03
N MET A 243 -1.64 -16.29 -9.41
CA MET A 243 -2.09 -14.93 -9.12
C MET A 243 -3.13 -14.45 -10.15
N TYR A 244 -2.90 -14.75 -11.44
CA TYR A 244 -3.76 -14.30 -12.53
C TYR A 244 -5.14 -14.99 -12.58
N SER A 245 -5.25 -16.25 -12.14
CA SER A 245 -6.57 -16.93 -12.13
C SER A 245 -7.54 -16.29 -11.13
N ARG A 246 -7.01 -15.69 -10.05
CA ARG A 246 -7.79 -15.09 -8.96
C ARG A 246 -8.47 -13.79 -9.37
N MET A 247 -7.92 -13.05 -10.32
CA MET A 247 -8.38 -11.71 -10.72
C MET A 247 -9.33 -11.71 -11.94
N THR A 248 -9.79 -12.87 -12.37
CA THR A 248 -10.70 -13.01 -13.53
C THR A 248 -12.04 -12.29 -13.38
N HIS A 249 -12.44 -11.95 -12.17
CA HIS A 249 -13.64 -11.15 -11.92
C HIS A 249 -13.42 -9.65 -12.19
N GLU A 250 -12.17 -9.17 -12.12
CA GLU A 250 -11.81 -7.77 -12.39
C GLU A 250 -12.08 -7.43 -13.86
N CYS A 251 -11.81 -8.32 -14.82
CA CYS A 251 -12.06 -8.02 -16.23
C CYS A 251 -13.54 -7.75 -16.57
N LEU A 252 -14.50 -8.19 -15.72
CA LEU A 252 -15.92 -7.88 -15.88
C LEU A 252 -16.31 -6.61 -15.13
N LEU A 253 -15.91 -6.46 -13.87
CA LEU A 253 -16.38 -5.36 -13.02
C LEU A 253 -15.51 -4.10 -13.17
N TYR A 254 -14.21 -4.30 -13.36
CA TYR A 254 -13.18 -3.27 -13.39
C TYR A 254 -12.14 -3.58 -14.48
N PRO A 255 -12.55 -3.52 -15.77
CA PRO A 255 -11.64 -3.84 -16.88
C PRO A 255 -10.45 -2.88 -16.91
N GLY A 256 -9.24 -3.40 -17.12
CA GLY A 256 -8.04 -2.58 -17.28
C GLY A 256 -8.15 -1.62 -18.47
N VAL A 257 -7.30 -0.58 -18.49
CA VAL A 257 -7.34 0.53 -19.48
C VAL A 257 -7.39 0.02 -20.92
N ASP A 258 -6.57 -0.99 -21.26
CA ASP A 258 -6.55 -1.59 -22.60
C ASP A 258 -7.90 -2.21 -22.99
N THR A 259 -8.58 -2.84 -22.03
CA THR A 259 -9.90 -3.45 -22.25
C THR A 259 -10.96 -2.36 -22.39
N LEU A 260 -10.84 -1.28 -21.63
CA LEU A 260 -11.75 -0.14 -21.72
C LEU A 260 -11.65 0.56 -23.07
N ASP A 261 -10.44 0.76 -23.62
CA ASP A 261 -10.24 1.38 -24.93
C ASP A 261 -10.73 0.50 -26.08
N ALA A 262 -10.56 -0.82 -25.95
CA ALA A 262 -11.19 -1.79 -26.86
C ALA A 262 -12.73 -1.71 -26.78
N LEU A 263 -13.28 -1.50 -25.57
CA LEU A 263 -14.72 -1.35 -25.35
C LEU A 263 -15.26 -0.07 -26.00
N LYS A 264 -14.57 1.06 -25.84
CA LYS A 264 -14.90 2.35 -26.49
C LYS A 264 -15.04 2.18 -27.98
N THR A 265 -14.05 1.53 -28.59
CA THR A 265 -14.00 1.25 -30.02
C THR A 265 -15.15 0.35 -30.47
N ALA A 266 -15.45 -0.69 -29.69
CA ALA A 266 -16.50 -1.66 -30.02
C ALA A 266 -17.93 -1.09 -29.92
N VAL A 267 -18.16 -0.12 -29.03
CA VAL A 267 -19.50 0.43 -28.75
C VAL A 267 -19.75 1.79 -29.44
N GLN A 268 -18.74 2.35 -30.14
CA GLN A 268 -18.85 3.63 -30.87
C GLN A 268 -19.31 4.81 -30.00
N LEU A 269 -18.85 4.87 -28.75
CA LEU A 269 -19.21 5.94 -27.81
C LEU A 269 -18.19 7.08 -27.86
N SER A 270 -18.64 8.32 -27.63
CA SER A 270 -17.75 9.48 -27.53
C SER A 270 -16.90 9.45 -26.27
N ASP A 271 -15.70 10.04 -26.31
CA ASP A 271 -14.73 10.03 -25.19
C ASP A 271 -15.31 10.53 -23.85
N ASP A 272 -16.23 11.50 -23.89
CA ASP A 272 -16.85 12.10 -22.71
C ASP A 272 -17.93 11.20 -22.06
N GLU A 273 -18.57 10.30 -22.81
CA GLU A 273 -19.57 9.36 -22.27
C GLU A 273 -18.93 8.07 -21.74
N ALA A 274 -17.71 7.78 -22.19
CA ALA A 274 -17.05 6.49 -22.01
C ALA A 274 -16.40 6.25 -20.65
N THR A 275 -16.01 7.30 -19.91
CA THR A 275 -15.04 7.13 -18.82
C THR A 275 -15.65 6.76 -17.46
N SER A 276 -16.89 7.15 -17.16
CA SER A 276 -17.55 6.82 -15.87
C SER A 276 -18.72 5.84 -16.02
N SER A 277 -19.46 5.89 -17.13
CA SER A 277 -20.70 5.11 -17.33
C SER A 277 -20.46 3.67 -17.80
N MET A 278 -19.29 3.40 -18.40
CA MET A 278 -18.96 2.08 -18.97
C MET A 278 -18.39 1.08 -17.97
N ILE A 279 -17.91 1.53 -16.82
CA ILE A 279 -17.34 0.65 -15.80
C ILE A 279 -18.51 -0.09 -15.15
N PRO A 280 -18.67 -1.41 -15.34
CA PRO A 280 -19.86 -2.09 -14.85
C PRO A 280 -19.97 -2.06 -13.34
N LEU A 281 -18.84 -1.97 -12.63
CA LEU A 281 -18.84 -1.74 -11.19
C LEU A 281 -19.56 -0.45 -10.78
N ASN A 282 -19.41 0.66 -11.51
CA ASN A 282 -20.14 1.91 -11.23
C ASN A 282 -21.65 1.71 -11.36
N ALA A 283 -22.09 1.03 -12.43
CA ALA A 283 -23.50 0.74 -12.63
C ALA A 283 -24.08 -0.23 -11.59
N MET A 284 -23.26 -1.15 -11.08
CA MET A 284 -23.63 -2.08 -10.02
C MET A 284 -23.55 -1.46 -8.62
N LEU A 285 -22.83 -0.36 -8.44
CA LEU A 285 -22.53 0.21 -7.13
C LEU A 285 -23.76 0.51 -6.28
N PRO A 286 -24.89 1.05 -6.81
CA PRO A 286 -26.10 1.24 -6.01
C PRO A 286 -26.65 -0.06 -5.43
N ILE A 287 -26.54 -1.17 -6.17
CA ILE A 287 -27.03 -2.48 -5.74
C ILE A 287 -26.09 -3.13 -4.76
N ILE A 288 -24.78 -3.09 -5.05
CA ILE A 288 -23.74 -3.51 -4.10
C ILE A 288 -23.92 -2.77 -2.77
N THR A 289 -24.17 -1.46 -2.83
CA THR A 289 -24.44 -0.63 -1.66
C THR A 289 -25.67 -1.08 -0.90
N LYS A 290 -26.80 -1.23 -1.58
CA LYS A 290 -28.06 -1.68 -0.95
C LYS A 290 -27.89 -3.05 -0.28
N VAL A 291 -27.31 -4.01 -0.99
CA VAL A 291 -27.16 -5.40 -0.53
C VAL A 291 -26.18 -5.48 0.63
N LEU A 292 -25.01 -4.85 0.53
CA LEU A 292 -24.01 -4.89 1.61
C LEU A 292 -24.47 -4.11 2.85
N ARG A 293 -25.18 -2.99 2.71
CA ARG A 293 -25.78 -2.29 3.85
C ARG A 293 -26.83 -3.14 4.54
N HIS A 294 -27.71 -3.79 3.77
CA HIS A 294 -28.74 -4.66 4.36
C HIS A 294 -28.09 -5.84 5.10
N ALA A 295 -27.10 -6.49 4.49
CA ALA A 295 -26.34 -7.57 5.11
C ALA A 295 -25.60 -7.09 6.38
N ALA A 296 -25.01 -5.90 6.35
CA ALA A 296 -24.34 -5.28 7.50
C ALA A 296 -25.32 -5.01 8.65
N LEU A 297 -26.51 -4.48 8.37
CA LEU A 297 -27.56 -4.23 9.36
C LEU A 297 -28.04 -5.55 9.99
N ASP A 298 -28.39 -6.52 9.17
CA ASP A 298 -28.85 -7.85 9.59
C ASP A 298 -27.83 -8.60 10.44
N TRP A 299 -26.54 -8.37 10.17
CA TRP A 299 -25.46 -8.96 10.94
C TRP A 299 -25.20 -8.24 12.26
N SER A 300 -25.26 -6.90 12.26
CA SER A 300 -24.91 -6.08 13.43
C SER A 300 -25.79 -6.33 14.66
N HIS A 301 -27.06 -6.73 14.46
CA HIS A 301 -27.96 -7.10 15.55
C HIS A 301 -27.54 -8.41 16.26
N LYS A 302 -26.67 -9.21 15.65
CA LYS A 302 -26.26 -10.53 16.16
C LYS A 302 -25.00 -10.47 17.02
N THR A 303 -24.28 -9.35 17.05
CA THR A 303 -22.95 -9.23 17.68
C THR A 303 -22.96 -8.51 19.05
N VAL A 304 -24.13 -8.25 19.64
CA VAL A 304 -24.29 -7.29 20.76
C VAL A 304 -23.92 -7.85 22.16
N ASP A 305 -23.76 -9.16 22.34
CA ASP A 305 -23.81 -9.74 23.70
C ASP A 305 -22.46 -10.00 24.43
N SER A 306 -21.31 -9.54 23.95
CA SER A 306 -20.00 -9.94 24.53
C SER A 306 -19.27 -8.91 25.41
N GLY A 307 -19.85 -7.74 25.70
CA GLY A 307 -19.24 -6.74 26.61
C GLY A 307 -17.99 -6.02 26.08
N SER A 308 -17.57 -6.28 24.84
CA SER A 308 -16.62 -5.44 24.10
C SER A 308 -17.33 -4.21 23.51
N VAL A 309 -16.57 -3.18 23.09
CA VAL A 309 -17.08 -1.93 22.49
C VAL A 309 -18.32 -2.21 21.63
N THR A 310 -19.46 -1.61 21.99
CA THR A 310 -20.71 -1.92 21.32
C THR A 310 -20.68 -1.35 19.89
N PRO A 311 -21.16 -2.09 18.88
CA PRO A 311 -21.30 -1.58 17.51
C PRO A 311 -22.06 -0.25 17.43
N GLN A 312 -22.88 0.05 18.43
CA GLN A 312 -23.56 1.33 18.58
C GLN A 312 -22.59 2.50 18.84
N LYS A 313 -21.60 2.35 19.73
CA LYS A 313 -20.59 3.38 19.96
C LYS A 313 -19.77 3.64 18.70
N GLU A 314 -19.43 2.57 17.98
CA GLU A 314 -18.75 2.66 16.70
C GLU A 314 -19.53 3.48 15.69
N HIS A 315 -20.84 3.24 15.59
CA HIS A 315 -21.71 3.96 14.68
C HIS A 315 -21.88 5.45 15.04
N GLU A 316 -21.95 5.77 16.33
CA GLU A 316 -22.22 7.14 16.78
C GLU A 316 -20.95 8.02 16.75
N SER A 317 -19.81 7.48 17.16
CA SER A 317 -18.56 8.24 17.33
C SER A 317 -17.28 7.39 17.32
N GLY A 318 -17.30 6.18 16.75
CA GLY A 318 -16.10 5.34 16.73
C GLY A 318 -15.41 5.27 15.38
N VAL A 319 -14.10 5.06 15.44
CA VAL A 319 -13.25 4.83 14.28
C VAL A 319 -12.95 3.34 14.17
N VAL A 320 -13.12 2.79 12.98
CA VAL A 320 -12.65 1.44 12.65
C VAL A 320 -11.48 1.55 11.68
N ILE A 321 -10.36 0.91 12.01
CA ILE A 321 -9.19 0.78 11.15
C ILE A 321 -9.10 -0.69 10.75
N TYR A 322 -9.07 -1.00 9.46
CA TYR A 322 -8.97 -2.39 8.98
C TYR A 322 -7.61 -2.66 8.35
N ILE A 323 -6.98 -3.76 8.77
CA ILE A 323 -5.66 -4.20 8.32
C ILE A 323 -5.75 -5.66 7.86
N ASP A 324 -5.31 -5.91 6.64
CA ASP A 324 -5.16 -7.25 6.06
C ASP A 324 -3.72 -7.49 5.60
N GLU A 325 -3.46 -8.70 5.14
CA GLU A 325 -2.16 -9.16 4.66
C GLU A 325 -1.68 -8.44 3.38
N SER A 326 -2.60 -7.82 2.63
CA SER A 326 -2.28 -6.96 1.48
C SER A 326 -1.95 -5.52 1.86
N SER A 327 -2.23 -5.12 3.11
CA SER A 327 -2.04 -3.76 3.59
C SER A 327 -0.56 -3.37 3.65
N THR A 328 -0.23 -2.18 3.17
CA THR A 328 1.11 -1.57 3.20
C THR A 328 1.18 -0.57 4.31
N MET A 329 1.96 -0.86 5.35
CA MET A 329 1.98 -0.12 6.61
C MET A 329 2.20 1.39 6.42
N MET A 330 1.44 2.15 7.20
CA MET A 330 1.37 3.61 7.18
C MET A 330 1.99 4.08 8.47
N SER A 331 2.65 5.23 8.45
CA SER A 331 3.13 5.79 9.71
C SER A 331 1.95 6.09 10.65
N ALA A 332 2.08 5.69 11.92
CA ALA A 332 1.03 5.88 12.93
C ALA A 332 0.55 7.35 13.07
N PRO A 333 1.40 8.38 12.94
CA PRO A 333 0.97 9.78 12.93
C PRO A 333 -0.06 10.11 11.84
N ILE A 334 -0.01 9.45 10.68
CA ILE A 334 -0.99 9.69 9.61
C ILE A 334 -2.37 9.21 10.03
N PHE A 335 -2.48 8.06 10.71
CA PHE A 335 -3.77 7.63 11.26
C PHE A 335 -4.32 8.64 12.25
N ALA A 336 -3.47 9.15 13.16
CA ALA A 336 -3.91 10.16 14.13
C ALA A 336 -4.39 11.46 13.47
N LYS A 337 -3.84 11.86 12.32
CA LYS A 337 -4.34 13.02 11.55
C LYS A 337 -5.80 12.85 11.11
N TYR A 338 -6.21 11.62 10.80
CA TYR A 338 -7.53 11.31 10.23
C TYR A 338 -8.53 10.75 11.25
N VAL A 339 -8.07 10.36 12.45
CA VAL A 339 -8.95 10.02 13.56
C VAL A 339 -9.58 11.29 14.12
N ASN A 340 -10.91 11.35 14.12
CA ASN A 340 -11.65 12.46 14.72
C ASN A 340 -11.32 12.58 16.22
N THR A 341 -10.92 13.77 16.68
CA THR A 341 -10.58 14.01 18.11
C THR A 341 -11.75 13.77 19.07
N GLY A 342 -12.98 13.77 18.57
CA GLY A 342 -14.20 13.43 19.33
C GLY A 342 -14.51 11.93 19.38
N ALA A 343 -13.64 11.07 18.85
CA ALA A 343 -13.87 9.64 18.82
C ALA A 343 -13.94 9.05 20.23
N THR A 344 -14.95 8.23 20.51
CA THR A 344 -15.11 7.55 21.82
C THR A 344 -14.55 6.13 21.83
N SER A 345 -14.32 5.55 20.65
CA SER A 345 -13.70 4.24 20.49
C SER A 345 -12.90 4.17 19.20
N ILE A 346 -11.76 3.49 19.24
CA ILE A 346 -10.93 3.21 18.06
C ILE A 346 -10.68 1.70 18.02
N SER A 347 -11.15 1.04 16.96
CA SER A 347 -11.06 -0.41 16.79
C SER A 347 -10.15 -0.74 15.62
N VAL A 348 -8.97 -1.31 15.90
CA VAL A 348 -8.06 -1.85 14.89
C VAL A 348 -8.42 -3.32 14.65
N LEU A 349 -9.00 -3.60 13.49
CA LEU A 349 -9.44 -4.93 13.09
C LEU A 349 -8.41 -5.55 12.15
N ALA A 350 -7.84 -6.68 12.54
CA ALA A 350 -6.92 -7.45 11.72
C ALA A 350 -7.62 -8.65 11.07
N SER A 351 -7.30 -8.93 9.81
CA SER A 351 -7.70 -10.17 9.15
C SER A 351 -7.08 -11.39 9.86
N PRO A 352 -7.69 -12.59 9.80
CA PRO A 352 -7.07 -13.77 10.38
C PRO A 352 -5.76 -14.16 9.69
N ALA A 353 -5.61 -13.83 8.40
CA ALA A 353 -4.36 -14.02 7.67
C ALA A 353 -3.19 -13.22 8.28
N CYS A 354 -3.47 -12.04 8.86
CA CYS A 354 -2.46 -11.26 9.57
C CYS A 354 -1.85 -11.96 10.79
N ALA A 355 -2.63 -12.80 11.47
CA ALA A 355 -2.19 -13.53 12.66
C ALA A 355 -1.59 -14.91 12.33
N ARG A 356 -1.67 -15.36 11.06
CA ARG A 356 -1.24 -16.71 10.65
C ARG A 356 0.23 -16.84 10.30
N THR A 357 0.84 -15.80 9.75
CA THR A 357 2.25 -15.89 9.34
C THR A 357 3.16 -16.06 10.57
N PRO A 358 4.25 -16.84 10.52
CA PRO A 358 5.14 -17.05 11.67
C PRO A 358 5.67 -15.74 12.28
N ASN A 359 5.78 -14.70 11.46
CA ASN A 359 6.23 -13.38 11.87
C ASN A 359 5.09 -12.39 12.16
N ALA A 360 3.85 -12.76 11.81
CA ALA A 360 2.59 -12.01 12.01
C ALA A 360 2.76 -10.50 11.83
N VAL A 361 3.50 -10.07 10.79
CA VAL A 361 4.02 -8.70 10.68
C VAL A 361 2.86 -7.70 10.76
N CYS A 362 1.82 -7.86 9.94
CA CYS A 362 0.69 -6.92 9.98
C CYS A 362 -0.10 -6.96 11.30
N TYR A 363 -0.14 -8.08 12.04
CA TYR A 363 -0.74 -8.08 13.39
C TYR A 363 0.12 -7.36 14.43
N LYS A 364 1.45 -7.55 14.38
CA LYS A 364 2.38 -6.78 15.23
C LYS A 364 2.22 -5.29 14.98
N GLU A 365 2.08 -4.90 13.73
CA GLU A 365 1.86 -3.51 13.35
C GLU A 365 0.50 -2.98 13.78
N ALA A 366 -0.58 -3.77 13.66
CA ALA A 366 -1.87 -3.43 14.23
C ALA A 366 -1.78 -3.15 15.75
N THR A 367 -0.97 -3.94 16.46
CA THR A 367 -0.73 -3.78 17.90
C THR A 367 0.06 -2.51 18.22
N LYS A 368 1.13 -2.24 17.46
CA LYS A 368 1.92 -1.00 17.60
C LYS A 368 1.07 0.24 17.30
N LEU A 369 0.27 0.20 16.23
CA LEU A 369 -0.65 1.27 15.86
C LEU A 369 -1.66 1.55 16.97
N ALA A 370 -2.28 0.51 17.53
CA ALA A 370 -3.22 0.70 18.63
C ALA A 370 -2.55 1.25 19.89
N ALA A 371 -1.36 0.79 20.25
CA ALA A 371 -0.61 1.35 21.38
C ALA A 371 -0.28 2.83 21.16
N PHE A 372 0.06 3.23 19.94
CA PHE A 372 0.24 4.64 19.58
C PHE A 372 -1.07 5.43 19.72
N LEU A 373 -2.18 4.92 19.18
CA LEU A 373 -3.48 5.58 19.22
C LEU A 373 -4.05 5.68 20.65
N ASP A 374 -3.80 4.70 21.50
CA ASP A 374 -4.20 4.72 22.92
C ASP A 374 -3.52 5.86 23.67
N ASN A 375 -2.22 6.07 23.41
CA ASN A 375 -1.47 7.20 23.95
C ASN A 375 -1.92 8.55 23.37
N PHE A 376 -2.25 8.59 22.08
CA PHE A 376 -2.59 9.84 21.38
C PHE A 376 -4.04 10.29 21.63
N PHE A 377 -4.96 9.35 21.83
CA PHE A 377 -6.39 9.59 22.06
C PHE A 377 -6.83 9.03 23.42
N PRO A 378 -6.37 9.60 24.55
CA PRO A 378 -6.62 9.05 25.89
C PRO A 378 -8.10 9.06 26.31
N ALA A 379 -8.95 9.79 25.59
CA ALA A 379 -10.40 9.81 25.81
C ALA A 379 -11.14 8.68 25.08
N ALA A 380 -10.51 8.06 24.07
CA ALA A 380 -11.08 6.98 23.29
C ALA A 380 -10.69 5.61 23.87
N VAL A 381 -11.59 4.63 23.80
CA VAL A 381 -11.24 3.24 24.10
C VAL A 381 -10.60 2.62 22.85
N VAL A 382 -9.31 2.33 22.90
CA VAL A 382 -8.58 1.71 21.78
C VAL A 382 -8.52 0.20 21.96
N SER A 383 -8.80 -0.55 20.89
CA SER A 383 -8.76 -2.02 20.90
C SER A 383 -8.18 -2.61 19.61
N VAL A 384 -7.51 -3.75 19.72
CA VAL A 384 -7.03 -4.56 18.60
C VAL A 384 -7.73 -5.90 18.63
N ASN A 385 -8.33 -6.30 17.52
CA ASN A 385 -9.02 -7.58 17.44
C ASN A 385 -8.71 -8.29 16.13
N VAL A 386 -8.39 -9.59 16.20
CA VAL A 386 -8.38 -10.47 15.02
C VAL A 386 -9.80 -10.97 14.79
N VAL A 387 -10.38 -10.69 13.61
CA VAL A 387 -11.79 -10.99 13.32
C VAL A 387 -11.91 -12.16 12.35
N ALA A 388 -12.32 -13.33 12.84
CA ALA A 388 -12.52 -14.54 12.03
C ALA A 388 -13.71 -14.45 11.06
N SER A 389 -14.75 -13.72 11.48
CA SER A 389 -16.00 -13.54 10.75
C SER A 389 -15.90 -12.33 9.82
N THR A 390 -15.70 -12.55 8.51
CA THR A 390 -15.66 -11.43 7.55
C THR A 390 -17.02 -10.73 7.45
N ALA A 391 -18.12 -11.43 7.77
CA ALA A 391 -19.44 -10.82 7.98
C ALA A 391 -19.41 -9.79 9.12
N THR A 392 -18.79 -10.12 10.24
CA THR A 392 -18.62 -9.20 11.37
C THR A 392 -17.73 -8.03 11.01
N ALA A 393 -16.58 -8.28 10.36
CA ALA A 393 -15.67 -7.23 9.95
C ALA A 393 -16.34 -6.23 9.00
N TYR A 394 -17.02 -6.71 7.95
CA TYR A 394 -17.74 -5.86 7.00
C TYR A 394 -18.87 -5.08 7.66
N SER A 395 -19.66 -5.73 8.52
CA SER A 395 -20.73 -5.07 9.26
C SER A 395 -20.20 -3.90 10.10
N ARG A 396 -19.10 -4.09 10.82
CA ARG A 396 -18.48 -3.04 11.63
C ARG A 396 -17.88 -1.92 10.77
N MET A 397 -17.12 -2.25 9.73
CA MET A 397 -16.52 -1.25 8.83
C MET A 397 -17.59 -0.37 8.15
N ILE A 398 -18.66 -0.98 7.62
CA ILE A 398 -19.76 -0.27 6.95
C ILE A 398 -20.47 0.67 7.93
N ARG A 399 -20.72 0.21 9.15
CA ARG A 399 -21.51 0.96 10.15
C ARG A 399 -20.71 1.93 11.01
N ALA A 400 -19.39 1.82 11.09
CA ALA A 400 -18.54 2.71 11.88
C ALA A 400 -18.76 4.19 11.51
N LYS A 401 -18.57 5.13 12.44
CA LYS A 401 -18.69 6.55 12.17
C LYS A 401 -17.64 6.96 11.13
N ASP A 402 -16.39 6.61 11.39
CA ASP A 402 -15.26 6.81 10.49
C ASP A 402 -14.58 5.45 10.22
N LEU A 403 -14.31 5.16 8.95
CA LEU A 403 -13.56 3.98 8.52
C LEU A 403 -12.22 4.43 7.93
N LEU A 404 -11.10 3.95 8.46
CA LEU A 404 -9.78 4.19 7.89
C LEU A 404 -9.29 2.91 7.20
N CYS A 405 -9.12 2.98 5.88
CA CYS A 405 -8.59 1.89 5.06
C CYS A 405 -7.10 2.07 4.81
N HIS A 406 -6.36 1.00 5.07
CA HIS A 406 -4.93 0.93 4.83
C HIS A 406 -4.63 0.87 3.30
N PRO A 407 -3.58 1.52 2.77
CA PRO A 407 -3.12 1.32 1.40
C PRO A 407 -2.88 -0.14 1.08
N GLY A 408 -3.36 -0.59 -0.07
CA GLY A 408 -3.29 -1.99 -0.46
C GLY A 408 -4.38 -2.88 0.15
N SER A 409 -5.19 -2.42 1.11
CA SER A 409 -6.26 -3.24 1.69
C SER A 409 -7.44 -3.36 0.73
N VAL A 410 -7.47 -4.47 -0.02
CA VAL A 410 -8.59 -4.80 -0.92
C VAL A 410 -9.88 -5.07 -0.14
N SER A 411 -9.77 -5.64 1.06
CA SER A 411 -10.94 -6.01 1.87
C SER A 411 -11.67 -4.80 2.45
N CYS A 412 -11.03 -3.63 2.52
CA CYS A 412 -11.63 -2.39 3.00
C CYS A 412 -12.38 -1.61 1.89
N LEU A 413 -12.14 -1.93 0.60
CA LEU A 413 -12.68 -1.18 -0.54
C LEU A 413 -14.21 -1.15 -0.58
N PHE A 414 -14.86 -2.32 -0.56
CA PHE A 414 -16.33 -2.38 -0.57
C PHE A 414 -16.95 -1.72 0.66
N PRO A 415 -16.51 -2.00 1.90
CA PRO A 415 -16.98 -1.27 3.07
C PRO A 415 -16.86 0.25 2.96
N ALA A 416 -15.77 0.76 2.38
CA ALA A 416 -15.55 2.19 2.16
C ALA A 416 -16.51 2.81 1.12
N LEU A 417 -16.90 2.05 0.10
CA LEU A 417 -17.84 2.50 -0.92
C LEU A 417 -19.29 2.50 -0.43
N VAL A 418 -19.64 1.61 0.50
CA VAL A 418 -21.05 1.39 0.92
C VAL A 418 -21.42 2.02 2.26
N LYS A 419 -20.61 2.96 2.77
CA LYS A 419 -20.79 3.67 4.05
C LYS A 419 -22.21 4.19 4.28
N ASP A 420 -22.76 4.00 5.49
CA ASP A 420 -24.09 4.49 5.90
C ASP A 420 -24.20 6.02 5.88
N GLU A 421 -25.44 6.53 5.95
CA GLU A 421 -25.71 7.97 6.11
C GLU A 421 -24.96 8.57 7.29
N LYS A 422 -24.28 9.71 7.04
CA LYS A 422 -23.48 10.45 8.02
C LYS A 422 -22.24 9.70 8.53
N THR A 423 -21.80 8.67 7.84
CA THR A 423 -20.52 7.99 8.10
C THR A 423 -19.54 8.24 6.96
N TYR A 424 -18.24 8.20 7.26
CA TYR A 424 -17.18 8.55 6.32
C TYR A 424 -16.15 7.43 6.22
N ALA A 425 -15.52 7.31 5.06
CA ALA A 425 -14.36 6.47 4.86
C ALA A 425 -13.18 7.32 4.38
N ILE A 426 -11.99 7.02 4.89
CA ILE A 426 -10.73 7.61 4.46
C ILE A 426 -9.88 6.45 3.97
N VAL A 427 -9.53 6.48 2.70
CA VAL A 427 -8.81 5.40 2.03
C VAL A 427 -7.43 5.90 1.66
N GLY A 428 -6.42 5.39 2.36
CA GLY A 428 -5.04 5.58 1.94
C GLY A 428 -4.81 4.81 0.64
N VAL A 429 -4.28 5.47 -0.38
CA VAL A 429 -3.80 4.83 -1.61
C VAL A 429 -2.31 5.08 -1.74
N SER A 430 -1.59 4.12 -2.33
CA SER A 430 -0.16 4.25 -2.58
C SER A 430 0.15 3.74 -3.98
N PRO A 431 0.96 4.48 -4.77
CA PRO A 431 1.39 4.02 -6.09
C PRO A 431 2.21 2.72 -6.02
N LEU A 432 2.79 2.38 -4.86
CA LEU A 432 3.48 1.11 -4.62
C LEU A 432 2.54 -0.12 -4.65
N ARG A 433 1.22 0.09 -4.70
CA ARG A 433 0.20 -0.97 -4.73
C ARG A 433 -0.72 -0.79 -5.93
N GLU A 434 -0.20 -1.13 -7.10
CA GLU A 434 -0.89 -1.07 -8.40
C GLU A 434 -2.30 -1.67 -8.36
N GLY A 435 -2.52 -2.79 -7.64
CA GLY A 435 -3.83 -3.43 -7.56
C GLY A 435 -4.94 -2.63 -6.86
N THR A 436 -4.59 -1.59 -6.10
CA THR A 436 -5.56 -0.72 -5.40
C THR A 436 -5.40 0.77 -5.74
N TYR A 437 -4.31 1.15 -6.39
CA TYR A 437 -4.05 2.53 -6.79
C TYR A 437 -4.99 2.93 -7.94
N GLY A 438 -5.53 4.15 -7.87
CA GLY A 438 -6.49 4.66 -8.85
C GLY A 438 -7.89 4.06 -8.81
N TRP A 439 -8.14 3.04 -7.96
CA TRP A 439 -9.43 2.35 -7.90
C TRP A 439 -10.59 3.30 -7.57
N PHE A 440 -10.37 4.21 -6.63
CA PHE A 440 -11.38 5.19 -6.24
C PHE A 440 -11.50 6.39 -7.18
N ASP A 441 -10.50 6.68 -8.00
CA ASP A 441 -10.58 7.80 -8.95
C ASP A 441 -11.68 7.54 -9.99
N GLN A 442 -11.93 6.27 -10.30
CA GLN A 442 -12.95 5.83 -11.23
C GLN A 442 -14.33 5.60 -10.58
N LEU A 443 -14.37 5.39 -9.26
CA LEU A 443 -15.58 5.03 -8.50
C LEU A 443 -16.14 6.17 -7.64
N LYS A 444 -15.44 7.31 -7.56
CA LYS A 444 -15.94 8.51 -6.89
C LYS A 444 -17.18 9.02 -7.61
N THR A 445 -18.35 8.71 -7.04
CA THR A 445 -19.58 9.46 -7.33
C THR A 445 -19.53 10.78 -6.56
N GLU A 446 -20.21 11.82 -7.02
CA GLU A 446 -20.35 13.09 -6.26
C GLU A 446 -20.95 12.88 -4.85
N GLU A 447 -21.64 11.75 -4.65
CA GLU A 447 -22.20 11.34 -3.36
C GLU A 447 -21.27 10.46 -2.51
N SER A 448 -20.08 10.11 -3.02
CA SER A 448 -19.17 9.21 -2.33
C SER A 448 -18.66 9.86 -1.04
N ARG A 449 -18.94 9.20 0.10
CA ARG A 449 -18.50 9.62 1.44
C ARG A 449 -17.08 9.13 1.73
N THR A 450 -16.27 9.09 0.69
CA THR A 450 -14.97 8.44 0.68
C THR A 450 -13.94 9.49 0.31
N GLU A 451 -13.09 9.84 1.27
CA GLU A 451 -11.91 10.65 1.03
C GLU A 451 -10.76 9.72 0.63
N VAL A 452 -10.15 9.97 -0.52
CA VAL A 452 -8.96 9.24 -0.97
C VAL A 452 -7.76 10.08 -0.60
N VAL A 453 -6.89 9.50 0.21
CA VAL A 453 -5.64 10.13 0.63
C VAL A 453 -4.52 9.42 -0.10
N GLU A 454 -3.92 10.11 -1.07
CA GLU A 454 -2.71 9.63 -1.71
C GLU A 454 -1.53 9.78 -0.76
N LEU A 455 -0.95 8.65 -0.38
CA LEU A 455 0.20 8.61 0.51
C LEU A 455 1.49 8.60 -0.29
N GLN A 456 2.42 9.40 0.19
CA GLN A 456 3.78 9.44 -0.32
C GLN A 456 4.54 8.15 0.04
N ALA A 457 5.59 7.82 -0.71
CA ALA A 457 6.39 6.61 -0.45
C ALA A 457 7.02 6.63 0.96
N GLU A 458 7.39 7.81 1.46
CA GLU A 458 7.93 7.98 2.81
C GLU A 458 6.87 7.82 3.91
N GLU A 459 5.61 8.08 3.58
CA GLU A 459 4.46 7.88 4.45
C GLU A 459 4.02 6.41 4.53
N THR A 460 4.38 5.62 3.51
CA THR A 460 4.29 4.16 3.49
C THR A 460 5.57 3.53 4.01
N VAL A 461 5.55 3.08 5.25
CA VAL A 461 6.71 2.47 5.90
C VAL A 461 6.78 1.00 5.50
N LEU A 462 7.77 0.60 4.69
CA LEU A 462 7.98 -0.82 4.35
C LEU A 462 8.47 -1.67 5.55
N ASN A 463 8.95 -1.05 6.64
CA ASN A 463 9.30 -1.74 7.91
C ASN A 463 9.23 -0.77 9.10
N PHE A 464 8.22 -0.94 9.95
CA PHE A 464 7.98 -0.07 11.10
C PHE A 464 8.69 -0.61 12.34
N ASP A 465 10.01 -0.51 12.41
CA ASP A 465 10.76 -0.80 13.64
C ASP A 465 10.86 0.46 14.50
N ILE A 466 9.80 0.75 15.25
CA ILE A 466 9.96 1.52 16.49
C ILE A 466 10.75 0.61 17.43
N GLY A 467 11.93 1.06 17.87
CA GLY A 467 12.84 0.33 18.76
C GLY A 467 12.23 -0.05 20.11
N TYR A 468 11.34 -1.02 20.10
CA TYR A 468 10.82 -1.69 21.27
C TYR A 468 11.81 -2.81 21.61
N ASP A 469 12.53 -2.61 22.71
CA ASP A 469 13.57 -3.49 23.19
C ASP A 469 12.97 -4.84 23.64
N ASP A 470 12.99 -5.84 22.77
CA ASP A 470 12.58 -7.23 23.07
C ASP A 470 13.61 -7.94 23.98
N SER A 471 14.67 -7.24 24.44
CA SER A 471 15.75 -7.83 25.24
C SER A 471 15.49 -7.89 26.75
N THR A 472 14.39 -7.34 27.28
CA THR A 472 13.99 -7.62 28.66
C THR A 472 13.28 -8.97 28.74
N GLY A 473 14.06 -10.04 28.68
CA GLY A 473 13.64 -11.40 29.03
C GLY A 473 13.16 -11.48 30.48
N VAL A 474 11.94 -11.06 30.75
CA VAL A 474 11.21 -11.37 31.99
C VAL A 474 10.42 -12.64 31.72
N THR A 475 11.04 -13.77 31.99
CA THR A 475 10.38 -15.07 32.09
C THR A 475 9.29 -15.01 33.17
N GLY A 476 8.02 -15.11 32.73
CA GLY A 476 6.87 -15.71 33.41
C GLY A 476 6.60 -15.41 34.88
N ASN A 477 5.49 -14.73 35.18
CA ASN A 477 4.34 -15.35 35.86
C ASN A 477 3.24 -14.34 36.24
N ARG A 478 1.99 -14.77 36.05
CA ARG A 478 0.70 -14.21 36.50
C ARG A 478 0.09 -13.06 35.69
N PHE A 479 -0.55 -13.44 34.58
CA PHE A 479 -1.93 -12.99 34.35
C PHE A 479 -2.86 -14.17 34.66
N LYS A 480 -3.42 -14.17 35.88
CA LYS A 480 -4.54 -15.06 36.21
C LYS A 480 -5.82 -14.40 35.73
N PHE A 481 -6.46 -15.00 34.73
CA PHE A 481 -7.89 -14.86 34.53
C PHE A 481 -8.61 -15.37 35.78
N ASN A 482 -9.52 -14.58 36.34
CA ASN A 482 -10.57 -15.08 37.23
C ASN A 482 -11.91 -14.45 36.85
N ASN A 483 -12.86 -15.34 36.62
CA ASN A 483 -14.28 -15.10 36.37
C ASN A 483 -15.01 -14.50 37.59
N PHE A 484 -15.99 -13.64 37.26
CA PHE A 484 -17.28 -13.31 37.91
C PHE A 484 -17.44 -13.33 39.45
N GLY A 485 -17.92 -12.20 39.99
CA GLY A 485 -18.62 -12.13 41.28
C GLY A 485 -19.02 -10.71 41.70
N HIS A 486 -20.33 -10.45 41.80
CA HIS A 486 -20.96 -9.25 42.36
C HIS A 486 -20.36 -8.78 43.71
N TYR A 487 -20.18 -7.47 43.90
CA TYR A 487 -20.74 -6.61 44.97
C TYR A 487 -19.99 -5.26 45.05
N ASN A 488 -20.75 -4.18 45.10
CA ASN A 488 -20.38 -2.84 45.61
C ASN A 488 -20.92 -2.75 47.07
N PRO A 489 -20.62 -1.77 47.95
CA PRO A 489 -19.61 -0.70 47.95
C PRO A 489 -18.94 -0.45 49.36
N LEU A 490 -18.17 0.64 49.46
CA LEU A 490 -17.91 1.52 50.63
C LEU A 490 -16.81 1.20 51.68
N ASN A 491 -16.10 2.30 52.03
CA ASN A 491 -15.30 2.60 53.23
C ASN A 491 -13.96 1.84 53.34
N SER A 492 -12.80 2.43 53.64
CA SER A 492 -12.47 3.62 54.43
C SER A 492 -10.97 3.92 54.33
N LEU A 493 -10.60 5.19 54.14
CA LEU A 493 -9.35 5.76 54.68
C LEU A 493 -9.45 5.72 56.23
N PRO A 494 -8.35 5.49 56.98
CA PRO A 494 -7.53 6.64 57.39
C PRO A 494 -6.01 6.38 57.56
N THR A 495 -5.23 7.32 57.00
CA THR A 495 -4.10 8.08 57.58
C THR A 495 -3.05 7.46 58.55
N LEU A 496 -1.80 7.86 58.26
CA LEU A 496 -0.68 8.29 59.13
C LEU A 496 0.36 7.26 59.62
N GLY A 497 1.65 7.57 59.39
CA GLY A 497 2.73 7.16 60.29
C GLY A 497 4.11 6.86 59.67
N SER A 498 4.82 7.90 59.23
CA SER A 498 6.28 8.13 59.35
C SER A 498 7.19 7.03 59.96
N ASN A 499 8.21 6.55 59.23
CA ASN A 499 9.63 7.00 59.33
C ASN A 499 10.66 5.97 58.79
N GLU A 500 11.61 6.52 58.02
CA GLU A 500 13.07 6.24 57.94
C GLU A 500 13.59 4.84 57.52
N TYR A 501 14.15 4.73 56.31
CA TYR A 501 15.61 4.71 56.01
C TYR A 501 15.89 4.26 54.56
N GLY A 502 16.66 5.08 53.83
CA GLY A 502 17.65 4.63 52.83
C GLY A 502 17.17 4.12 51.46
N THR A 503 17.22 4.99 50.44
CA THR A 503 18.00 4.79 49.19
C THR A 503 17.70 5.94 48.22
N TRP A 504 18.71 6.76 47.94
CA TRP A 504 18.65 7.74 46.85
C TRP A 504 18.96 7.01 45.53
N ALA A 505 17.91 6.54 44.86
CA ALA A 505 17.91 6.30 43.42
C ALA A 505 17.08 7.41 42.80
N GLY A 506 17.75 8.36 42.15
CA GLY A 506 17.10 9.47 41.46
C GLY A 506 16.35 8.95 40.23
N SER A 507 15.06 8.70 40.42
CA SER A 507 14.07 8.60 39.37
C SER A 507 13.69 10.01 38.92
N ASN A 508 14.40 10.56 37.94
CA ASN A 508 13.91 11.64 37.08
C ASN A 508 14.17 11.22 35.64
N GLY A 509 13.40 10.25 35.16
CA GLY A 509 13.17 10.06 33.74
C GLY A 509 12.24 11.18 33.28
N GLN A 510 12.79 12.38 33.13
CA GLN A 510 12.18 13.38 32.26
C GLN A 510 12.18 12.76 30.87
N VAL A 511 11.02 12.23 30.49
CA VAL A 511 10.73 11.92 29.10
C VAL A 511 10.92 13.23 28.36
N VAL A 512 11.94 13.29 27.51
CA VAL A 512 12.10 14.36 26.53
C VAL A 512 10.84 14.32 25.68
N THR A 513 9.94 15.27 25.92
CA THR A 513 8.76 15.50 25.12
C THR A 513 9.23 15.79 23.69
N GLY A 514 9.06 14.81 22.80
CA GLY A 514 9.23 15.02 21.36
C GLY A 514 8.40 16.24 20.96
N HIS A 515 9.07 17.25 20.44
CA HIS A 515 8.43 18.47 19.98
C HIS A 515 7.38 18.12 18.92
N HIS A 516 6.20 18.70 19.12
CA HIS A 516 5.00 18.55 18.32
C HIS A 516 5.25 18.91 16.85
N ILE A 517 5.09 17.94 15.94
CA ILE A 517 4.81 18.21 14.51
C ILE A 517 3.28 18.28 14.40
N THR A 518 2.71 19.41 14.81
CA THR A 518 1.32 19.78 14.54
C THR A 518 1.36 21.09 13.78
N GLY A 519 0.51 21.26 12.76
CA GLY A 519 0.49 22.41 11.83
C GLY A 519 0.21 23.80 12.44
N GLY A 520 1.04 24.22 13.40
CA GLY A 520 1.52 25.60 13.45
C GLY A 520 2.54 25.78 12.34
N ALA A 521 2.71 27.01 11.88
CA ALA A 521 3.72 27.40 10.90
C ALA A 521 5.04 26.64 11.13
N PHE A 522 5.70 26.20 10.05
CA PHE A 522 7.13 25.85 10.05
C PHE A 522 7.93 27.10 10.43
N GLY A 523 7.77 27.59 11.66
CA GLY A 523 8.16 28.93 12.07
C GLY A 523 9.64 29.04 12.42
N THR A 524 10.37 27.92 12.39
CA THR A 524 11.81 27.92 12.65
C THR A 524 12.54 27.06 11.64
N ARG A 525 13.62 27.62 11.10
CA ARG A 525 14.56 27.00 10.14
C ARG A 525 15.05 25.60 10.52
N LYS A 526 14.96 25.21 11.79
CA LYS A 526 15.45 23.94 12.34
C LYS A 526 14.78 22.69 11.74
N ASP A 527 13.55 22.80 11.25
CA ASP A 527 12.82 21.66 10.68
C ASP A 527 13.05 21.48 9.17
N CYS A 528 13.75 22.42 8.53
CA CYS A 528 13.94 22.44 7.08
C CYS A 528 14.95 21.41 6.59
N THR A 529 15.84 20.91 7.45
CA THR A 529 16.90 19.97 7.06
C THR A 529 16.36 18.67 6.48
N GLN A 530 15.18 18.21 6.92
CA GLN A 530 14.55 16.97 6.44
C GLN A 530 13.78 17.15 5.12
N ILE A 531 13.45 18.41 4.76
CA ILE A 531 12.57 18.76 3.64
C ILE A 531 13.39 19.24 2.43
N ARG A 532 14.49 19.96 2.67
CA ARG A 532 15.37 20.51 1.63
C ARG A 532 15.89 19.42 0.70
N GLY A 533 15.82 19.69 -0.60
CA GLY A 533 16.22 18.72 -1.64
C GLY A 533 15.23 17.57 -1.85
N LYS A 534 14.18 17.44 -1.03
CA LYS A 534 13.08 16.48 -1.24
C LYS A 534 11.81 17.11 -1.78
N MET A 535 11.59 18.39 -1.48
CA MET A 535 10.41 19.14 -1.91
C MET A 535 10.86 20.34 -2.72
N GLY A 536 10.62 20.32 -4.03
CA GLY A 536 10.94 21.43 -4.92
C GLY A 536 10.73 21.08 -6.39
N SER A 537 10.95 22.04 -7.27
CA SER A 537 10.93 21.80 -8.71
C SER A 537 12.12 22.42 -9.39
N TRP A 538 12.64 21.71 -10.38
CA TRP A 538 13.55 22.26 -11.35
C TRP A 538 12.78 23.12 -12.33
N ASP A 539 13.01 24.42 -12.23
CA ASP A 539 12.51 25.40 -13.16
C ASP A 539 13.64 25.78 -14.11
N ARG A 540 13.31 25.81 -15.40
CA ARG A 540 14.23 26.31 -16.42
C ARG A 540 14.34 27.82 -16.24
N ASN A 541 15.55 28.29 -15.97
CA ASN A 541 15.80 29.70 -15.74
C ASN A 541 15.96 30.40 -17.10
N ASP A 542 14.83 30.75 -17.74
CA ASP A 542 14.78 31.39 -19.07
C ASP A 542 15.12 32.90 -19.05
N TYR A 543 15.67 33.42 -17.95
CA TYR A 543 15.98 34.84 -17.76
C TYR A 543 17.18 35.38 -18.57
N ASP A 544 17.75 34.61 -19.49
CA ASP A 544 18.91 35.03 -20.34
C ASP A 544 18.55 35.20 -21.84
N LEU A 545 17.27 35.25 -22.22
CA LEU A 545 16.82 35.56 -23.59
C LEU A 545 16.02 36.85 -23.64
N ASP A 546 16.41 37.81 -24.48
CA ASP A 546 15.62 38.98 -24.88
C ASP A 546 14.23 38.51 -25.36
N TRP A 547 13.16 38.85 -24.63
CA TRP A 547 11.80 38.37 -24.92
C TRP A 547 11.15 39.19 -26.04
N ASP A 548 10.92 38.56 -27.20
CA ASP A 548 9.88 38.97 -28.14
C ASP A 548 8.56 38.27 -27.75
N TYR A 549 7.68 39.02 -27.10
CA TYR A 549 6.41 38.55 -26.55
C TYR A 549 5.44 38.07 -27.63
N ASP A 550 5.64 38.46 -28.89
CA ASP A 550 4.74 38.12 -29.99
C ASP A 550 4.98 36.70 -30.54
N ALA A 551 6.18 36.14 -30.37
CA ALA A 551 6.50 34.78 -30.85
C ALA A 551 5.86 33.65 -30.01
N LEU A 552 5.49 33.94 -28.75
CA LEU A 552 4.89 32.99 -27.81
C LEU A 552 3.36 32.87 -27.97
N VAL A 553 2.71 33.85 -28.58
CA VAL A 553 1.26 33.81 -28.83
C VAL A 553 0.93 33.06 -30.13
N GLU A 554 1.84 33.04 -31.10
CA GLU A 554 1.58 32.42 -32.41
C GLU A 554 1.94 30.92 -32.52
N ASN A 555 2.82 30.40 -31.66
CA ASN A 555 3.19 28.98 -31.67
C ASN A 555 2.84 28.30 -30.35
N GLY A 556 1.57 28.00 -30.17
CA GLY A 556 1.09 27.16 -29.06
C GLY A 556 1.75 25.79 -29.08
N GLY A 557 2.66 25.57 -28.11
CA GLY A 557 3.21 24.25 -27.80
C GLY A 557 4.72 24.22 -27.66
N THR A 558 5.25 24.73 -26.54
CA THR A 558 6.46 24.15 -25.94
C THR A 558 6.05 23.44 -24.65
N PRO A 559 6.38 22.15 -24.47
CA PRO A 559 6.15 21.48 -23.20
C PRO A 559 7.12 22.08 -22.19
N ASP A 560 6.58 22.75 -21.17
CA ASP A 560 7.36 23.22 -20.04
C ASP A 560 8.06 22.02 -19.37
N LEU A 561 9.38 21.94 -19.50
CA LEU A 561 10.22 20.90 -18.90
C LEU A 561 10.38 21.17 -17.40
N HIS A 562 9.33 20.91 -16.62
CA HIS A 562 9.40 20.94 -15.16
C HIS A 562 9.74 19.55 -14.61
N GLY A 563 10.86 19.44 -13.91
CA GLY A 563 11.17 18.29 -13.07
C GLY A 563 10.75 18.56 -11.64
N LYS A 564 9.64 17.98 -11.15
CA LYS A 564 9.25 18.16 -9.74
C LYS A 564 9.82 17.04 -8.88
N ALA A 565 10.53 17.40 -7.80
CA ALA A 565 10.70 16.52 -6.66
C ALA A 565 9.53 16.78 -5.71
N SER A 566 8.58 15.87 -5.71
CA SER A 566 7.74 15.67 -4.54
C SER A 566 8.40 14.61 -3.65
N LEU A 567 7.87 14.37 -2.45
CA LEU A 567 8.25 13.26 -1.55
C LEU A 567 7.93 11.86 -2.14
N GLY A 568 8.09 11.67 -3.45
CA GLY A 568 7.79 10.46 -4.20
C GLY A 568 8.48 10.50 -5.55
N MET A 569 9.63 9.84 -5.63
CA MET A 569 10.33 9.58 -6.89
C MET A 569 9.52 8.73 -7.87
N ASP A 570 8.52 8.01 -7.37
CA ASP A 570 7.73 7.07 -8.18
C ASP A 570 6.60 7.74 -8.99
N SER A 571 6.33 9.04 -8.81
CA SER A 571 5.36 9.76 -9.66
C SER A 571 5.82 9.95 -11.11
N LEU A 572 7.07 9.58 -11.43
CA LEU A 572 7.65 9.64 -12.77
C LEU A 572 7.66 8.29 -13.51
N VAL A 573 7.27 7.20 -12.85
CA VAL A 573 7.24 5.86 -13.46
C VAL A 573 5.96 5.63 -14.30
N GLY A 574 4.91 6.43 -14.10
CA GLY A 574 3.60 6.23 -14.75
C GLY A 574 3.26 7.16 -15.94
N SER A 575 3.80 8.37 -16.01
CA SER A 575 3.49 9.29 -17.11
C SER A 575 4.53 9.19 -18.22
N ARG A 576 4.26 8.32 -19.21
CA ARG A 576 4.98 8.34 -20.49
C ARG A 576 4.71 9.69 -21.17
N VAL A 577 5.58 10.67 -20.96
CA VAL A 577 5.71 11.80 -21.89
C VAL A 577 6.25 11.20 -23.18
N SER A 578 5.36 11.04 -24.16
CA SER A 578 5.67 10.48 -25.47
C SER A 578 6.86 11.16 -26.13
N SER A 579 7.88 10.38 -26.46
CA SER A 579 8.94 10.64 -27.45
C SER A 579 9.61 12.03 -27.39
N PHE A 580 10.75 12.12 -26.70
CA PHE A 580 11.67 13.23 -26.86
C PHE A 580 12.52 13.00 -28.13
N ASN A 581 12.33 13.81 -29.17
CA ASN A 581 13.29 13.91 -30.27
C ASN A 581 14.51 14.69 -29.76
N ALA A 582 15.64 14.00 -29.57
CA ALA A 582 16.93 14.55 -29.12
C ALA A 582 17.63 15.46 -30.15
N GLY A 583 16.89 16.37 -30.78
CA GLY A 583 17.39 17.40 -31.67
C GLY A 583 17.41 18.76 -30.97
N SER A 584 18.58 19.17 -30.49
CA SER A 584 18.91 20.47 -29.86
C SER A 584 18.32 20.75 -28.47
N ALA A 585 18.83 20.08 -27.44
CA ALA A 585 18.77 20.61 -26.08
C ALA A 585 19.75 21.79 -25.97
N ALA A 586 19.23 23.02 -26.08
CA ALA A 586 19.98 24.22 -25.72
C ALA A 586 20.33 24.17 -24.23
N SER A 587 21.54 24.61 -23.87
CA SER A 587 22.12 24.62 -22.51
C SER A 587 21.37 25.55 -21.52
N GLY A 588 20.10 25.25 -21.25
CA GLY A 588 19.30 25.97 -20.27
C GLY A 588 19.86 25.78 -18.86
N LYS A 589 19.98 26.86 -18.10
CA LYS A 589 20.32 26.79 -16.67
C LYS A 589 19.06 26.35 -15.91
N TYR A 590 19.15 25.29 -15.12
CA TYR A 590 18.07 24.85 -14.25
C TYR A 590 18.31 25.38 -12.83
N ALA A 591 17.25 25.86 -12.18
CA ALA A 591 17.27 26.29 -10.79
C ALA A 591 16.30 25.43 -9.97
N TRP A 592 16.71 25.06 -8.76
CA TRP A 592 15.84 24.41 -7.81
C TRP A 592 14.96 25.45 -7.11
N ASN A 593 13.66 25.29 -7.26
CA ASN A 593 12.65 26.17 -6.70
C ASN A 593 11.95 25.51 -5.50
N GLU A 594 11.96 26.20 -4.36
CA GLU A 594 11.29 25.80 -3.11
C GLU A 594 10.13 26.74 -2.75
N ASP A 595 9.50 27.43 -3.72
CA ASP A 595 8.44 28.42 -3.48
C ASP A 595 7.25 27.89 -2.65
N ALA A 596 7.06 26.57 -2.60
CA ALA A 596 6.09 25.92 -1.73
C ALA A 596 6.39 26.06 -0.22
N PHE A 597 7.63 26.40 0.16
CA PHE A 597 8.12 26.49 1.54
C PHE A 597 9.02 27.72 1.73
N GLN A 598 8.41 28.91 1.73
CA GLN A 598 9.14 30.18 1.86
C GLN A 598 10.07 30.24 3.08
N ASP A 599 9.72 29.56 4.19
CA ASP A 599 10.53 29.53 5.42
C ASP A 599 11.75 28.59 5.34
N CYS A 600 11.80 27.70 4.33
CA CYS A 600 12.86 26.70 4.17
C CYS A 600 13.81 26.97 3.01
N LYS A 601 13.68 28.10 2.32
CA LYS A 601 14.49 28.47 1.16
C LYS A 601 15.99 28.26 1.40
N PHE A 602 16.67 27.72 0.40
CA PHE A 602 18.14 27.63 0.38
C PHE A 602 18.81 29.01 0.46
N ASP A 603 19.77 29.13 1.38
CA ASP A 603 20.80 30.15 1.29
C ASP A 603 21.87 29.71 0.27
N MET A 604 22.29 30.62 -0.59
CA MET A 604 23.29 30.31 -1.60
C MET A 604 24.69 30.27 -0.97
N LEU A 605 25.42 29.19 -1.25
CA LEU A 605 26.82 29.03 -0.83
C LEU A 605 27.67 30.14 -1.44
N ASN A 606 28.41 30.83 -0.58
CA ASN A 606 29.47 31.75 -0.95
C ASN A 606 30.57 31.72 0.12
N LEU A 607 31.73 32.30 -0.17
CA LEU A 607 32.89 32.24 0.73
C LEU A 607 32.63 32.90 2.09
N ASP A 608 32.01 34.08 2.12
CA ASP A 608 31.76 34.80 3.36
C ASP A 608 30.80 34.03 4.28
N GLY A 609 29.72 33.51 3.71
CA GLY A 609 28.73 32.69 4.40
C GLY A 609 29.34 31.38 4.91
N LEU A 610 30.19 30.71 4.12
CA LEU A 610 30.91 29.52 4.57
C LEU A 610 31.91 29.85 5.68
N CYS A 611 32.62 30.98 5.58
CA CYS A 611 33.56 31.43 6.59
C CYS A 611 32.90 31.73 7.94
N ASP A 612 31.68 32.29 7.94
CA ASP A 612 30.88 32.46 9.15
C ASP A 612 30.57 31.11 9.81
N ILE A 613 30.25 30.07 9.03
CA ILE A 613 29.98 28.71 9.51
C ILE A 613 31.24 28.02 10.02
N VAL A 614 32.33 28.05 9.26
CA VAL A 614 33.65 27.51 9.65
C VAL A 614 34.15 28.14 10.95
N HIS A 615 33.92 29.44 11.14
CA HIS A 615 34.25 30.12 12.38
C HIS A 615 33.36 29.66 13.53
N LYS A 616 32.03 29.66 13.35
CA LYS A 616 31.05 29.26 14.39
C LYS A 616 31.24 27.83 14.88
N MET A 617 31.48 26.90 13.96
CA MET A 617 31.65 25.48 14.26
C MET A 617 33.11 25.12 14.59
N ASP A 618 34.00 26.10 14.66
CA ASP A 618 35.45 25.93 14.84
C ASP A 618 36.10 24.89 13.89
N LEU A 619 35.65 24.84 12.64
CA LEU A 619 36.24 23.92 11.66
C LEU A 619 37.63 24.40 11.24
N SER A 620 38.58 23.48 11.17
CA SER A 620 39.92 23.72 10.61
C SER A 620 40.06 23.11 9.21
N ARG A 621 39.20 22.13 8.88
CA ARG A 621 39.23 21.43 7.60
C ARG A 621 37.84 20.98 7.16
N ILE A 622 37.59 21.09 5.86
CA ILE A 622 36.51 20.39 5.14
C ILE A 622 37.18 19.35 4.24
N PHE A 623 36.93 18.07 4.52
CA PHE A 623 37.58 16.94 3.88
C PHE A 623 36.57 16.09 3.12
N PHE A 624 36.66 16.10 1.79
CA PHE A 624 35.84 15.30 0.92
C PHE A 624 36.50 13.94 0.62
N VAL A 625 35.74 12.87 0.72
CA VAL A 625 36.20 11.51 0.39
C VAL A 625 35.13 10.76 -0.39
N GLY A 626 35.50 10.17 -1.51
CA GLY A 626 34.54 9.43 -2.32
C GLY A 626 35.02 9.20 -3.74
N ASP A 627 34.08 9.02 -4.64
CA ASP A 627 34.33 8.66 -6.02
C ASP A 627 34.61 9.86 -6.95
N LYS A 628 34.61 9.61 -8.26
CA LYS A 628 34.75 10.65 -9.27
C LYS A 628 33.65 11.71 -9.17
N LEU A 629 32.41 11.30 -8.88
CA LEU A 629 31.29 12.21 -8.72
C LEU A 629 31.47 13.11 -7.49
N GLN A 630 32.04 12.58 -6.40
CA GLN A 630 32.45 13.40 -5.26
C GLN A 630 33.55 14.41 -5.64
N SER A 631 34.52 14.01 -6.48
CA SER A 631 35.52 14.93 -7.04
C SER A 631 34.87 16.06 -7.85
N ASP A 632 33.86 15.75 -8.66
CA ASP A 632 33.13 16.76 -9.45
C ASP A 632 32.35 17.72 -8.54
N MET A 633 31.73 17.20 -7.47
CA MET A 633 31.08 18.02 -6.44
C MET A 633 32.08 18.98 -5.76
N VAL A 634 33.32 18.55 -5.46
CA VAL A 634 34.36 19.43 -4.89
C VAL A 634 34.79 20.51 -5.87
N SER A 635 34.89 20.18 -7.16
CA SER A 635 35.20 21.16 -8.20
C SER A 635 34.12 22.24 -8.29
N SER A 636 32.85 21.84 -8.30
CA SER A 636 31.71 22.76 -8.19
C SER A 636 31.77 23.61 -6.91
N PHE A 637 32.04 22.97 -5.75
CA PHE A 637 32.14 23.66 -4.46
C PHE A 637 33.21 24.75 -4.50
N TRP A 638 34.39 24.46 -5.04
CA TRP A 638 35.47 25.44 -5.19
C TRP A 638 35.07 26.61 -6.10
N ASN A 639 34.43 26.32 -7.23
CA ASN A 639 34.01 27.36 -8.17
C ASN A 639 32.98 28.31 -7.55
N LEU A 640 32.04 27.79 -6.74
CA LEU A 640 31.07 28.61 -5.99
C LEU A 640 31.74 29.53 -4.95
N LEU A 641 32.89 29.16 -4.40
CA LEU A 641 33.64 30.01 -3.47
C LEU A 641 34.47 31.10 -4.15
N GLN A 642 34.76 30.96 -5.45
CA GLN A 642 35.70 31.81 -6.19
C GLN A 642 35.05 32.58 -7.34
N GLU A 643 33.86 33.14 -7.12
CA GLU A 643 33.03 33.83 -8.11
C GLU A 643 33.80 34.89 -8.97
N ASN A 644 34.93 35.41 -8.47
CA ASN A 644 35.76 36.42 -9.15
C ASN A 644 37.17 35.96 -9.60
N GLN A 645 37.60 34.72 -9.30
CA GLN A 645 38.88 34.17 -9.77
C GLN A 645 38.63 32.86 -10.49
N ARG A 646 38.43 32.92 -11.81
CA ARG A 646 38.29 31.75 -12.69
C ARG A 646 39.61 31.01 -12.92
N ASP A 647 40.39 30.80 -11.86
CA ASP A 647 41.34 29.69 -11.85
C ASP A 647 40.48 28.44 -11.65
N TYR A 648 39.89 27.97 -12.75
CA TYR A 648 39.23 26.68 -12.79
C TYR A 648 40.19 25.69 -12.14
N MET A 649 39.70 24.90 -11.18
CA MET A 649 40.35 23.65 -10.87
C MET A 649 40.36 22.84 -12.17
N THR A 650 41.42 23.00 -12.96
CA THR A 650 41.55 22.27 -14.19
C THR A 650 41.63 20.81 -13.80
N GLU A 651 41.02 19.95 -14.60
CA GLU A 651 41.17 18.49 -14.46
C GLU A 651 42.64 18.10 -14.29
N SER A 652 43.56 18.87 -14.90
CA SER A 652 45.00 18.71 -14.73
C SER A 652 45.52 18.92 -13.30
N MET A 653 44.91 19.77 -12.46
CA MET A 653 45.32 19.93 -11.07
C MET A 653 44.99 18.70 -10.22
N MET A 654 43.91 17.96 -10.55
CA MET A 654 43.58 16.70 -9.89
C MET A 654 44.35 15.53 -10.53
N GLN A 655 44.44 15.50 -11.86
CA GLN A 655 45.10 14.41 -12.61
C GLN A 655 46.63 14.37 -12.46
N ASN A 656 47.27 15.46 -12.03
CA ASN A 656 48.73 15.51 -11.87
C ASN A 656 49.22 14.95 -10.52
N ASP A 657 48.33 14.70 -9.54
CA ASP A 657 48.69 13.93 -8.35
C ASP A 657 48.37 12.45 -8.61
N PRO A 658 49.36 11.55 -8.69
CA PRO A 658 49.12 10.13 -8.95
C PRO A 658 48.27 9.44 -7.87
N ASN A 659 48.00 10.10 -6.74
CA ASN A 659 47.16 9.59 -5.66
C ASN A 659 45.77 10.23 -5.62
N ASP A 660 45.39 11.12 -6.56
CA ASP A 660 44.11 11.85 -6.52
C ASP A 660 43.82 12.49 -5.13
N VAL A 661 44.88 12.98 -4.48
CA VAL A 661 44.81 13.72 -3.21
C VAL A 661 45.05 15.19 -3.50
N TRP A 662 44.22 16.05 -2.92
CA TRP A 662 44.31 17.49 -3.13
C TRP A 662 43.96 18.26 -1.86
N SER A 663 44.61 19.40 -1.65
CA SER A 663 44.30 20.33 -0.55
C SER A 663 44.60 21.78 -0.93
N ARG A 664 43.77 22.70 -0.44
CA ARG A 664 43.94 24.15 -0.53
C ARG A 664 43.51 24.83 0.76
N THR A 665 44.26 25.84 1.17
CA THR A 665 43.91 26.67 2.32
C THR A 665 43.13 27.91 1.87
N LEU A 666 41.95 28.12 2.44
CA LEU A 666 41.09 29.27 2.21
C LEU A 666 41.21 30.26 3.37
N ASN A 667 41.23 31.56 3.08
CA ASN A 667 41.39 32.62 4.06
C ASN A 667 40.05 33.32 4.34
N CYS A 668 39.58 33.25 5.58
CA CYS A 668 38.40 33.96 6.06
C CYS A 668 38.81 35.32 6.63
N LEU A 669 38.98 36.31 5.74
CA LEU A 669 39.51 37.64 6.07
C LEU A 669 38.76 38.32 7.22
N LYS A 670 37.42 38.21 7.25
CA LYS A 670 36.55 38.78 8.29
C LYS A 670 36.86 38.24 9.69
N HIS A 671 37.26 36.97 9.80
CA HIS A 671 37.49 36.28 11.07
C HIS A 671 38.98 36.11 11.40
N GLY A 672 39.89 36.47 10.50
CA GLY A 672 41.33 36.23 10.65
C GLY A 672 41.68 34.73 10.77
N LYS A 673 40.80 33.85 10.30
CA LYS A 673 40.96 32.38 10.33
C LYS A 673 41.23 31.85 8.93
N HIS A 674 41.87 30.70 8.84
CA HIS A 674 41.97 29.92 7.61
C HIS A 674 41.48 28.50 7.86
N PHE A 675 41.05 27.83 6.80
CA PHE A 675 40.69 26.41 6.86
C PHE A 675 41.15 25.69 5.60
N ASP A 676 41.39 24.39 5.71
CA ASP A 676 41.77 23.55 4.58
C ASP A 676 40.52 22.98 3.90
N LEU A 677 40.45 23.07 2.58
CA LEU A 677 39.57 22.28 1.73
C LEU A 677 40.40 21.17 1.10
N ALA A 678 40.07 19.92 1.41
CA ALA A 678 40.81 18.76 0.96
C ALA A 678 39.92 17.72 0.29
N PHE A 679 40.48 16.93 -0.62
CA PHE A 679 39.82 15.81 -1.28
C PHE A 679 40.76 14.59 -1.34
N THR A 680 40.20 13.39 -1.24
CA THR A 680 40.89 12.14 -1.51
C THR A 680 39.94 11.17 -2.20
N ARG A 681 40.33 10.65 -3.37
CA ARG A 681 39.51 9.67 -4.07
C ARG A 681 39.54 8.31 -3.39
N ASN A 682 38.38 7.82 -2.95
CA ASN A 682 38.17 6.46 -2.50
C ASN A 682 36.76 6.01 -2.91
N ASP A 683 36.67 5.31 -4.03
CA ASP A 683 35.41 4.96 -4.68
C ASP A 683 34.55 4.01 -3.82
N ARG A 684 35.15 3.33 -2.83
CA ARG A 684 34.47 2.34 -1.95
C ARG A 684 34.35 2.80 -0.50
N LEU A 685 34.89 3.96 -0.12
CA LEU A 685 35.10 4.37 1.28
C LEU A 685 35.83 3.32 2.16
N SER A 686 36.43 2.30 1.54
CA SER A 686 37.02 1.17 2.25
C SER A 686 38.35 1.59 2.88
N PRO A 687 38.59 1.29 4.17
CA PRO A 687 39.90 1.51 4.77
C PRO A 687 40.92 0.60 4.07
N MET A 688 42.10 1.13 3.73
CA MET A 688 43.13 0.28 3.17
C MET A 688 43.66 -0.62 4.29
N SER A 689 43.30 -1.91 4.28
CA SER A 689 43.99 -2.88 5.11
C SER A 689 45.46 -2.89 4.66
N SER A 690 46.36 -2.68 5.61
CA SER A 690 47.80 -2.41 5.46
C SER A 690 48.64 -3.52 4.78
N SER A 691 48.03 -4.48 4.08
CA SER A 691 48.69 -5.67 3.54
C SER A 691 48.72 -5.78 2.02
N GLY A 692 48.09 -4.86 1.28
CA GLY A 692 48.14 -4.83 -0.18
C GLY A 692 48.77 -3.55 -0.71
N MET A 693 50.11 -3.45 -0.71
CA MET A 693 50.79 -2.47 -1.57
C MET A 693 50.39 -2.76 -3.02
N PHE A 694 49.39 -2.06 -3.54
CA PHE A 694 49.34 -1.85 -4.98
C PHE A 694 50.66 -1.15 -5.34
N PRO A 695 51.43 -1.66 -6.32
CA PRO A 695 52.70 -1.05 -6.69
C PRO A 695 52.45 0.44 -7.01
N PRO A 696 53.27 1.38 -6.49
CA PRO A 696 53.06 2.82 -6.65
C PRO A 696 53.11 3.35 -8.11
N ASN A 697 53.12 2.45 -9.10
CA ASN A 697 53.13 2.74 -10.53
C ASN A 697 52.00 2.03 -11.32
N MET A 698 51.04 1.36 -10.68
CA MET A 698 49.81 0.95 -11.37
C MET A 698 48.80 2.10 -11.34
N GLY A 699 49.07 3.16 -12.12
CA GLY A 699 48.26 4.38 -12.20
C GLY A 699 46.81 4.18 -12.65
N TYR A 700 46.42 2.95 -13.00
CA TYR A 700 45.04 2.55 -13.23
C TYR A 700 44.92 1.08 -12.82
N ALA A 701 44.13 0.78 -11.78
CA ALA A 701 43.62 -0.58 -11.65
C ALA A 701 42.87 -0.91 -12.96
N PRO A 702 42.93 -2.13 -13.49
CA PRO A 702 42.22 -2.51 -14.73
C PRO A 702 40.71 -2.23 -14.71
N SER A 703 40.14 -2.03 -13.52
CA SER A 703 38.74 -1.68 -13.28
C SER A 703 38.46 -0.18 -13.06
N GLY A 704 39.46 0.71 -13.10
CA GLY A 704 39.27 2.15 -12.89
C GLY A 704 38.89 2.59 -11.47
N ILE A 705 38.76 1.63 -10.54
CA ILE A 705 38.46 1.87 -9.12
C ILE A 705 39.71 2.34 -8.39
N GLN A 706 39.62 3.46 -7.68
CA GLN A 706 40.68 3.97 -6.82
C GLN A 706 40.27 3.99 -5.35
N CYS A 707 41.14 3.49 -4.46
CA CYS A 707 40.87 3.38 -3.03
C CYS A 707 42.00 3.98 -2.20
N ASN A 708 42.26 5.29 -2.27
CA ASN A 708 43.34 5.89 -1.50
C ASN A 708 43.08 5.80 0.02
N PRO A 709 44.14 5.70 0.87
CA PRO A 709 44.03 5.49 2.31
C PRO A 709 43.59 6.78 3.03
N TRP A 710 42.34 7.17 2.84
CA TRP A 710 41.74 8.40 3.34
C TRP A 710 41.82 8.53 4.87
N GLU A 711 41.84 7.40 5.59
CA GLU A 711 41.93 7.34 7.05
C GLU A 711 43.20 7.99 7.59
N ASN A 712 44.33 7.87 6.88
CA ASN A 712 45.58 8.48 7.27
C ASN A 712 45.53 10.01 7.08
N TYR A 713 44.90 10.45 6.00
CA TYR A 713 44.72 11.88 5.71
C TYR A 713 43.74 12.52 6.69
N TYR A 714 42.67 11.84 7.03
CA TYR A 714 41.72 12.26 8.07
C TYR A 714 42.42 12.38 9.44
N ALA A 715 43.16 11.34 9.85
CA ALA A 715 43.88 11.31 11.11
C ALA A 715 44.96 12.40 11.23
N SER A 716 45.56 12.80 10.11
CA SER A 716 46.65 13.79 10.08
C SER A 716 46.23 15.22 10.44
N SER A 717 44.94 15.54 10.42
CA SER A 717 44.43 16.88 10.73
C SER A 717 44.36 17.11 12.24
N PRO A 718 45.12 18.03 12.86
CA PRO A 718 45.02 18.23 14.31
C PRO A 718 43.75 18.97 14.74
N GLY A 719 43.04 19.62 13.81
CA GLY A 719 41.84 20.40 14.11
C GLY A 719 40.54 19.67 13.80
N ARG A 720 39.43 20.27 14.26
CA ARG A 720 38.08 19.81 13.98
C ARG A 720 37.84 19.74 12.49
N THR A 721 37.38 18.59 12.01
CA THR A 721 37.24 18.30 10.58
C THR A 721 35.78 17.95 10.26
N LEU A 722 35.26 18.59 9.22
CA LEU A 722 34.03 18.16 8.55
C LEU A 722 34.40 17.18 7.46
N VAL A 723 33.96 15.93 7.56
CA VAL A 723 34.13 14.91 6.51
C VAL A 723 32.86 14.86 5.67
N VAL A 724 32.99 15.00 4.35
CA VAL A 724 31.89 14.78 3.40
C VAL A 724 32.22 13.53 2.59
N ALA A 725 31.57 12.43 2.93
CA ALA A 725 31.81 11.11 2.38
C ALA A 725 30.74 10.71 1.37
N SER A 726 31.11 10.00 0.31
CA SER A 726 30.17 9.42 -0.66
C SER A 726 30.61 8.01 -1.06
N PRO A 727 29.77 6.98 -0.89
CA PRO A 727 30.02 5.68 -1.47
C PRO A 727 29.83 5.77 -3.00
N GLY A 728 30.85 5.40 -3.77
CA GLY A 728 30.79 5.49 -5.22
C GLY A 728 29.90 4.42 -5.82
N THR A 729 28.91 4.81 -6.64
CA THR A 729 28.02 3.81 -7.27
C THR A 729 28.79 2.93 -8.25
N THR A 730 29.75 3.51 -8.98
CA THR A 730 30.54 2.80 -10.02
C THR A 730 31.44 1.70 -9.48
N ALA A 731 31.65 1.62 -8.16
CA ALA A 731 32.52 0.61 -7.57
C ALA A 731 31.83 -0.76 -7.39
N TYR A 732 30.53 -0.85 -7.65
CA TYR A 732 29.72 -2.03 -7.38
C TYR A 732 29.18 -2.64 -8.68
N ASP A 733 29.92 -3.58 -9.26
CA ASP A 733 29.49 -4.35 -10.42
C ASP A 733 28.98 -5.77 -10.06
N GLY A 734 28.17 -6.35 -10.94
CA GLY A 734 27.72 -7.74 -10.85
C GLY A 734 26.49 -8.02 -9.95
N GLU A 735 26.25 -9.31 -9.70
CA GLU A 735 25.08 -9.83 -8.94
C GLU A 735 25.15 -9.55 -7.43
N ARG A 736 26.35 -9.28 -6.88
CA ARG A 736 26.58 -9.05 -5.43
C ARG A 736 26.84 -7.59 -5.08
N ARG A 737 26.37 -6.67 -5.91
CA ARG A 737 26.57 -5.23 -5.74
C ARG A 737 26.09 -4.71 -4.38
N MET A 738 24.93 -5.18 -3.91
CA MET A 738 24.38 -4.79 -2.60
C MET A 738 25.25 -5.28 -1.45
N ASP A 739 25.68 -6.55 -1.47
CA ASP A 739 26.54 -7.11 -0.41
C ASP A 739 27.87 -6.36 -0.30
N ALA A 740 28.44 -5.99 -1.45
CA ALA A 740 29.67 -5.19 -1.50
C ALA A 740 29.47 -3.78 -0.93
N PHE A 741 28.37 -3.10 -1.32
CA PHE A 741 28.01 -1.79 -0.77
C PHE A 741 27.83 -1.83 0.75
N GLN A 742 27.09 -2.82 1.25
CA GLN A 742 26.87 -3.02 2.68
C GLN A 742 28.18 -3.23 3.43
N SER A 743 29.02 -4.15 2.93
CA SER A 743 30.32 -4.46 3.53
C SER A 743 31.24 -3.24 3.60
N ASP A 744 31.28 -2.43 2.54
CA ASP A 744 32.13 -1.24 2.49
C ASP A 744 31.63 -0.12 3.39
N PHE A 745 30.31 0.11 3.41
CA PHE A 745 29.71 1.11 4.28
C PHE A 745 29.82 0.74 5.77
N ASP A 746 29.65 -0.54 6.10
CA ASP A 746 29.95 -1.08 7.44
C ASP A 746 31.43 -0.91 7.79
N GLY A 747 32.33 -1.12 6.84
CA GLY A 747 33.75 -0.87 7.00
C GLY A 747 34.06 0.60 7.30
N PHE A 748 33.44 1.51 6.56
CA PHE A 748 33.54 2.95 6.76
C PHE A 748 33.08 3.39 8.16
N THR A 749 31.89 2.96 8.58
CA THR A 749 31.35 3.30 9.91
C THR A 749 32.22 2.73 11.03
N LYS A 750 32.70 1.48 10.93
CA LYS A 750 33.65 0.88 11.88
C LYS A 750 34.98 1.64 11.95
N THR A 751 35.51 2.08 10.81
CA THR A 751 36.71 2.91 10.76
C THR A 751 36.50 4.24 11.50
N LEU A 752 35.36 4.91 11.31
CA LEU A 752 35.03 6.13 12.08
C LEU A 752 34.94 5.87 13.58
N GLN A 753 34.38 4.73 14.00
CA GLN A 753 34.36 4.33 15.42
C GLN A 753 35.78 4.11 15.98
N SER A 754 36.76 3.75 15.15
CA SER A 754 38.14 3.60 15.60
C SER A 754 38.82 4.94 15.95
N PHE A 755 38.30 6.07 15.46
CA PHE A 755 38.79 7.42 15.74
C PHE A 755 38.17 8.02 17.01
N SER A 756 38.32 7.32 18.14
CA SER A 756 37.80 7.77 19.44
C SER A 756 38.42 9.07 19.97
N ASN A 757 39.56 9.47 19.42
CA ASN A 757 40.24 10.73 19.73
C ASN A 757 39.71 11.94 18.93
N ARG A 758 38.68 11.75 18.09
CA ARG A 758 38.08 12.81 17.25
C ARG A 758 36.56 12.92 17.45
N PRO A 759 36.04 12.99 18.69
CA PRO A 759 34.60 13.00 18.94
C PRO A 759 33.89 14.26 18.44
N ASP A 760 34.63 15.35 18.29
CA ASP A 760 34.08 16.66 17.89
C ASP A 760 33.93 16.79 16.38
N ASP A 761 34.57 15.92 15.59
CA ASP A 761 34.45 15.95 14.12
C ASP A 761 33.03 15.64 13.66
N ILE A 762 32.69 16.08 12.45
CA ILE A 762 31.34 15.88 11.87
C ILE A 762 31.49 15.11 10.58
N VAL A 763 30.64 14.10 10.39
CA VAL A 763 30.62 13.31 9.14
C VAL A 763 29.27 13.50 8.45
N LEU A 764 29.31 13.93 7.21
CA LEU A 764 28.16 13.97 6.30
C LEU A 764 28.34 12.90 5.24
N VAL A 765 27.36 12.01 5.11
CA VAL A 765 27.33 10.97 4.08
C VAL A 765 26.34 11.39 3.00
N ARG A 766 26.83 11.64 1.79
CA ARG A 766 25.99 11.91 0.62
C ARG A 766 25.32 10.62 0.15
N THR A 767 24.03 10.70 -0.18
CA THR A 767 23.34 9.57 -0.80
C THR A 767 23.88 9.26 -2.20
N ALA A 768 23.79 7.99 -2.57
CA ALA A 768 24.13 7.50 -3.90
C ALA A 768 23.26 8.20 -4.96
N ALA A 769 23.91 8.57 -6.07
CA ALA A 769 23.30 9.23 -7.21
C ALA A 769 23.90 8.67 -8.52
N PRO A 770 23.22 8.85 -9.67
CA PRO A 770 23.75 8.42 -10.97
C PRO A 770 25.10 9.09 -11.25
N THR A 771 26.02 8.43 -11.95
CA THR A 771 27.36 8.96 -12.28
C THR A 771 27.51 9.32 -13.76
N PHE A 772 28.60 10.02 -14.10
CA PHE A 772 28.95 10.37 -15.49
C PHE A 772 29.73 9.26 -16.19
N GLY A 773 29.45 9.05 -17.48
CA GLY A 773 30.39 8.41 -18.41
C GLY A 773 30.57 6.90 -18.31
N HIS A 774 29.87 6.20 -17.40
CA HIS A 774 29.92 4.74 -17.26
C HIS A 774 28.55 4.10 -17.50
N CYS A 775 27.98 4.42 -18.65
CA CYS A 775 26.62 4.01 -19.02
C CYS A 775 26.54 2.50 -19.21
N ASP A 776 27.67 1.83 -19.44
CA ASP A 776 27.70 0.39 -19.60
C ASP A 776 27.54 -0.39 -18.28
N LEU A 777 27.55 0.30 -17.12
CA LEU A 777 27.37 -0.35 -15.83
C LEU A 777 25.87 -0.57 -15.53
N PRO A 778 25.46 -1.77 -15.11
CA PRO A 778 24.06 -2.15 -14.95
C PRO A 778 23.44 -1.63 -13.64
N ILE A 779 23.83 -0.44 -13.15
CA ILE A 779 23.25 0.13 -11.93
C ILE A 779 21.91 0.76 -12.28
N THR A 780 20.86 0.21 -11.69
CA THR A 780 19.48 0.65 -11.87
C THR A 780 19.11 1.67 -10.80
N GLU A 781 18.03 2.42 -11.04
CA GLU A 781 17.45 3.30 -10.03
C GLU A 781 17.08 2.54 -8.75
N SER A 782 16.52 1.33 -8.90
CA SER A 782 16.22 0.41 -7.80
C SER A 782 17.45 0.12 -6.94
N ASP A 783 18.63 -0.07 -7.54
CA ASP A 783 19.85 -0.31 -6.77
C ASP A 783 20.22 0.90 -5.91
N MET A 784 20.10 2.11 -6.46
CA MET A 784 20.41 3.34 -5.71
C MET A 784 19.41 3.58 -4.58
N VAL A 785 18.13 3.29 -4.80
CA VAL A 785 17.11 3.30 -3.73
C VAL A 785 17.50 2.31 -2.62
N GLN A 786 17.94 1.10 -2.97
CA GLN A 786 18.40 0.12 -1.98
C GLN A 786 19.67 0.57 -1.24
N PHE A 787 20.65 1.13 -1.94
CA PHE A 787 21.88 1.67 -1.37
C PHE A 787 21.55 2.79 -0.37
N ASN A 788 20.71 3.73 -0.76
CA ASN A 788 20.32 4.87 0.08
C ASN A 788 19.49 4.46 1.29
N ALA A 789 18.57 3.49 1.12
CA ALA A 789 17.81 2.92 2.22
C ALA A 789 18.72 2.23 3.25
N TYR A 790 19.74 1.50 2.78
CA TYR A 790 20.71 0.86 3.67
C TYR A 790 21.60 1.89 4.37
N ALA A 791 22.17 2.87 3.65
CA ALA A 791 23.01 3.91 4.25
C ALA A 791 22.24 4.69 5.34
N SER A 792 20.98 5.04 5.08
CA SER A 792 20.11 5.71 6.05
C SER A 792 19.91 4.87 7.33
N ARG A 793 19.69 3.56 7.16
CA ARG A 793 19.55 2.62 8.29
C ARG A 793 20.85 2.51 9.09
N ALA A 794 21.98 2.29 8.40
CA ALA A 794 23.29 2.15 9.03
C ALA A 794 23.70 3.41 9.81
N VAL A 795 23.41 4.61 9.30
CA VAL A 795 23.62 5.88 10.03
C VAL A 795 22.73 5.97 11.27
N SER A 796 21.45 5.59 11.16
CA SER A 796 20.55 5.56 12.31
C SER A 796 20.99 4.57 13.39
N ASP A 797 21.47 3.39 12.98
CA ASP A 797 22.00 2.37 13.88
C ASP A 797 23.29 2.86 14.57
N TYR A 798 24.18 3.49 13.81
CA TYR A 798 25.40 4.12 14.33
C TYR A 798 25.08 5.18 15.39
N GLU A 799 24.16 6.11 15.11
CA GLU A 799 23.80 7.19 16.03
C GLU A 799 23.10 6.65 17.28
N ARG A 800 22.27 5.62 17.13
CA ARG A 800 21.63 4.93 18.26
C ARG A 800 22.70 4.32 19.18
N GLU A 801 23.66 3.59 18.64
CA GLU A 801 24.76 3.02 19.43
C GLU A 801 25.60 4.12 20.10
N ARG A 802 25.93 5.19 19.36
CA ARG A 802 26.71 6.32 19.88
C ARG A 802 26.06 6.91 21.12
N ARG A 803 24.75 7.17 21.05
CA ARG A 803 23.94 7.71 22.17
C ARG A 803 23.81 6.71 23.32
N GLN A 804 23.50 5.45 23.02
CA GLN A 804 23.27 4.40 24.03
C GLN A 804 24.52 4.15 24.88
N TYR A 805 25.69 4.13 24.24
CA TYR A 805 26.95 3.80 24.91
C TYR A 805 27.81 5.01 25.24
N GLN A 806 27.28 6.24 25.05
CA GLN A 806 28.02 7.50 25.21
C GLN A 806 29.39 7.46 24.51
N LYS A 807 29.46 6.80 23.35
CA LYS A 807 30.73 6.61 22.63
C LYS A 807 31.23 7.98 22.15
N GLN A 808 32.51 8.24 22.39
CA GLN A 808 33.22 9.44 21.91
C GLN A 808 33.64 9.23 20.44
N HIS A 809 32.67 9.16 19.54
CA HIS A 809 32.90 9.06 18.10
C HIS A 809 32.18 10.21 17.39
N PRO A 810 32.68 10.65 16.21
CA PRO A 810 32.07 11.76 15.48
C PRO A 810 30.63 11.41 15.04
N PRO A 811 29.65 12.32 15.17
CA PRO A 811 28.31 12.11 14.63
C PRO A 811 28.32 11.93 13.11
N ILE A 812 27.42 11.07 12.63
CA ILE A 812 27.17 10.88 11.20
C ILE A 812 25.78 11.41 10.86
N HIS A 813 25.70 12.28 9.85
CA HIS A 813 24.46 12.77 9.26
C HIS A 813 24.37 12.38 7.79
N LEU A 814 23.15 12.33 7.26
CA LEU A 814 22.90 12.04 5.86
C LEU A 814 22.67 13.35 5.08
N LEU A 815 23.37 13.51 3.97
CA LEU A 815 23.14 14.54 2.97
C LEU A 815 22.38 13.91 1.79
N ASP A 816 21.06 13.96 1.86
CA ASP A 816 20.21 13.25 0.90
C ASP A 816 19.96 14.03 -0.39
N VAL A 817 20.93 13.96 -1.32
CA VAL A 817 20.86 14.63 -2.63
C VAL A 817 20.06 13.87 -3.67
N ALA A 818 19.68 12.62 -3.37
CA ALA A 818 19.04 11.72 -4.32
C ALA A 818 17.74 12.32 -4.89
N PRO A 819 16.73 12.67 -4.08
CA PRO A 819 15.43 13.11 -4.61
C PRO A 819 15.53 14.30 -5.58
N MET A 820 16.33 15.31 -5.23
CA MET A 820 16.63 16.45 -6.10
C MET A 820 17.34 16.03 -7.39
N THR A 821 18.25 15.05 -7.31
CA THR A 821 18.97 14.53 -8.48
C THR A 821 18.04 13.86 -9.46
N PHE A 822 17.22 12.93 -9.01
CA PHE A 822 16.33 12.18 -9.91
C PHE A 822 15.19 13.04 -10.47
N ALA A 823 14.78 14.09 -9.74
CA ALA A 823 13.85 15.07 -10.26
C ALA A 823 14.45 15.94 -11.38
N HIS A 824 15.79 16.08 -11.43
CA HIS A 824 16.45 16.89 -12.45
C HIS A 824 16.22 16.30 -13.84
N PRO A 825 15.89 17.09 -14.87
CA PRO A 825 15.65 16.58 -16.22
C PRO A 825 16.80 15.72 -16.77
N HIS A 826 18.05 16.10 -16.45
CA HIS A 826 19.25 15.34 -16.82
C HIS A 826 19.71 14.32 -15.77
N GLY A 827 19.01 14.23 -14.64
CA GLY A 827 19.23 13.19 -13.64
C GLY A 827 18.36 11.94 -13.86
N ARG A 828 17.45 11.98 -14.85
CA ARG A 828 16.59 10.86 -15.21
C ARG A 828 17.28 9.83 -16.08
N TYR A 829 16.89 8.58 -15.87
CA TYR A 829 17.30 7.41 -16.65
C TYR A 829 16.65 7.42 -18.03
N GLN A 830 17.40 7.76 -19.08
CA GLN A 830 16.94 7.44 -20.44
C GLN A 830 17.32 6.00 -20.77
N GLN A 831 16.33 5.11 -20.70
CA GLN A 831 16.46 3.70 -21.05
C GLN A 831 16.36 3.44 -22.57
N GLU A 832 15.99 4.45 -23.36
CA GLU A 832 15.49 4.27 -24.73
C GLU A 832 16.53 3.87 -25.79
N MET A 833 17.83 3.82 -25.47
CA MET A 833 18.88 3.47 -26.46
C MET A 833 19.75 2.25 -26.12
N GLY A 834 19.37 1.42 -25.13
CA GLY A 834 20.05 0.15 -24.86
C GLY A 834 21.52 0.25 -24.39
N GLY A 835 22.04 1.46 -24.18
CA GLY A 835 23.20 1.75 -23.33
C GLY A 835 22.68 2.20 -21.97
N GLY A 836 23.29 1.73 -20.88
CA GLY A 836 22.75 1.93 -19.54
C GLY A 836 22.90 3.35 -18.99
N SER A 837 22.88 3.43 -17.66
CA SER A 837 22.45 4.58 -16.89
C SER A 837 23.52 5.68 -16.76
N CYS A 838 23.26 6.89 -17.26
CA CYS A 838 24.18 8.03 -17.14
C CYS A 838 23.45 9.37 -17.11
N MET A 839 24.05 10.35 -16.43
CA MET A 839 23.72 11.76 -16.69
C MET A 839 24.26 12.20 -18.06
N GLU A 840 23.41 12.86 -18.86
CA GLU A 840 23.62 13.11 -20.30
C GLU A 840 24.81 14.03 -20.68
N SER A 841 25.30 14.91 -19.79
CA SER A 841 26.48 15.74 -20.10
C SER A 841 27.15 16.37 -18.87
N LYS A 842 28.45 16.67 -19.01
CA LYS A 842 29.28 17.39 -18.01
C LYS A 842 28.84 18.84 -17.80
N GLU A 843 28.17 19.47 -18.77
CA GLU A 843 27.66 20.84 -18.69
C GLU A 843 26.29 20.89 -17.99
N ALA A 844 25.41 19.93 -18.26
CA ALA A 844 24.11 19.85 -17.57
C ALA A 844 24.26 19.55 -16.07
N SER A 845 25.38 18.95 -15.67
CA SER A 845 25.61 18.54 -14.30
C SER A 845 26.28 19.56 -13.41
N SER A 846 26.96 20.57 -13.95
CA SER A 846 27.56 21.60 -13.11
C SER A 846 26.48 22.27 -12.25
N ASN A 847 25.33 22.58 -12.84
CA ASN A 847 24.20 23.16 -12.12
C ASN A 847 23.69 22.22 -11.01
N LEU A 848 23.52 20.93 -11.30
CA LEU A 848 23.05 19.97 -10.31
C LEU A 848 24.01 19.85 -9.11
N LEU A 849 25.32 19.78 -9.38
CA LEU A 849 26.35 19.71 -8.35
C LEU A 849 26.43 21.00 -7.54
N ASP A 850 26.19 22.16 -8.15
CA ASP A 850 26.11 23.44 -7.44
C ASP A 850 24.97 23.41 -6.40
N TRP A 851 23.81 22.86 -6.78
CA TRP A 851 22.69 22.68 -5.86
C TRP A 851 22.96 21.66 -4.75
N TRP A 852 23.73 20.60 -5.00
CA TRP A 852 24.20 19.71 -3.92
C TRP A 852 25.06 20.46 -2.91
N ASN A 853 25.91 21.37 -3.39
CA ASN A 853 26.77 22.19 -2.54
C ASN A 853 25.98 23.27 -1.78
N HIS A 854 24.94 23.85 -2.36
CA HIS A 854 23.98 24.70 -1.64
C HIS A 854 23.23 23.90 -0.56
N MET A 855 22.86 22.66 -0.84
CA MET A 855 22.25 21.77 0.14
C MET A 855 23.19 21.44 1.31
N LEU A 856 24.44 21.08 1.00
CA LEU A 856 25.50 20.91 2.00
C LEU A 856 25.66 22.15 2.87
N TYR A 857 25.74 23.33 2.26
CA TYR A 857 25.88 24.60 2.98
C TYR A 857 24.72 24.86 3.95
N ASN A 858 23.48 24.64 3.51
CA ASN A 858 22.32 24.86 4.37
C ASN A 858 22.23 23.86 5.51
N HIS A 859 22.62 22.60 5.27
CA HIS A 859 22.76 21.60 6.32
C HIS A 859 23.78 22.06 7.39
N LEU A 860 24.89 22.67 6.97
CA LEU A 860 25.88 23.22 7.89
C LEU A 860 25.36 24.44 8.66
N ILE A 861 24.56 25.32 8.02
CA ILE A 861 23.91 26.42 8.74
C ILE A 861 23.03 25.87 9.86
N ASP A 862 22.17 24.90 9.56
CA ASP A 862 21.25 24.32 10.54
C ASP A 862 22.03 23.66 11.70
N MET A 863 23.10 22.91 11.40
CA MET A 863 23.97 22.33 12.43
C MET A 863 24.67 23.39 13.30
N SER A 864 25.19 24.46 12.70
CA SER A 864 25.84 25.55 13.45
C SER A 864 24.87 26.26 14.41
N MET A 865 23.58 26.30 14.07
CA MET A 865 22.56 26.88 14.94
C MET A 865 22.24 25.96 16.13
N MET A 866 22.26 24.63 15.91
CA MET A 866 22.03 23.66 16.97
C MET A 866 23.17 23.64 18.00
N GLU A 867 24.43 23.84 17.57
CA GLU A 867 25.58 23.91 18.49
C GLU A 867 25.59 25.14 19.39
N HIS A 868 24.96 26.25 18.98
CA HIS A 868 24.97 27.48 19.76
C HIS A 868 23.89 27.53 20.85
N ASP A 869 22.82 26.76 20.68
CA ASP A 869 21.67 26.75 21.60
C ASP A 869 21.80 25.72 22.74
N GLY A 870 22.81 24.84 22.68
CA GLY A 870 23.13 23.83 23.71
C GLY A 870 24.29 24.27 24.59
#